data_AF-A0A1B6G1C5-F1
#
_entry.id   AF-A0A1B6G1C5-F1
#
_cell.length_a   1.000
_cell.length_b   1.000
_cell.length_c   1.000
_cell.angle_alpha   90.00
_cell.angle_beta   90.00
_cell.angle_gamma   90.00
#
_symmetry.space_group_name_H-M   'P 1'
#
loop_
_entity.id
_entity.type
_entity.pdbx_description
1 polymer ?
#
loop_
_entity_poly.entity_id
_entity_poly.type
_entity_poly.pdbx_seq_one_letter_code
_entity_poly.pdbx_strand_id
1 'polypeptide(L)'
;VPQSPIKVPVKPHVDVSKIKVDGLEPRVYVDSPTDFVVDSRAISKADDGKVTCTITNPSGNCTENLITPLADGTYRISYTPFEEGQHTIDILYDGLPIPGSPFVVNVRRGCDPSKCRAYGPGLEHGLVDKSNAFTVETKGAGTGGLGLAIEGPSEAKMTCQDNRDGSCSVEYLPTEPGEYDVSIKFSDQHIPGSPFKVNVDAPLDPTKVQVYGPGVDPENVRERVPTTFKVDTTKAGKGPVQVLLRSDRGPLPQPEVVDNGDGTYNVSYTPPAEGSVVKAYVKHNDKEIPQSPFQMKVKPRCEPKKVKVSGPALSDKGVPASIPTDIIIDPTQAGFGDLEVRVVGPDNYPRKVKVVENADGTYKASFVPDDCGRYKVTVKYGGKEIPTSPIPIQAYATGSADECKITEGIQKTLLSGEEYCITVNAKNAGRGAVTCRIRSTSGSDLDIDIEDNEDGTFTIYYTVKDAGEYTLSVKFGGQPVPDGFYTFTAGSEEYIDEVRASTTHSSKSADKSVSNSSRTHQEYRSVVLNSIPLPTTGGHVTAEVKMPSGNVDKPVIEDNRDGTVCIKYDPREEGLHELSVKYNGEHVQGSPFKFHVDSISSGYVTAYGPGLTHGVSGEPGNFTISTKGAGSGGLSMAVEGPSKAEISCHDNKDGTVSVSYLPTAP
;
A
#
# COMPACT_ATOMS: atom_id res chain seq x y z
N VAL A 1 -14.07 -44.73 108.59
CA VAL A 1 -13.41 -43.58 107.93
C VAL A 1 -14.50 -42.59 107.52
N PRO A 2 -14.51 -41.33 107.99
CA PRO A 2 -15.66 -40.43 107.82
C PRO A 2 -15.92 -39.92 106.39
N GLN A 3 -15.27 -40.44 105.36
CA GLN A 3 -15.55 -40.09 103.94
C GLN A 3 -15.50 -41.33 103.02
N SER A 4 -16.34 -42.32 103.32
CA SER A 4 -16.53 -43.49 102.45
C SER A 4 -18.01 -43.59 102.03
N PRO A 5 -18.32 -43.85 100.74
CA PRO A 5 -17.40 -44.19 99.67
C PRO A 5 -16.69 -42.97 99.08
N ILE A 6 -15.37 -43.09 98.88
CA ILE A 6 -14.58 -42.13 98.12
C ILE A 6 -15.00 -42.27 96.66
N LYS A 7 -15.66 -41.26 96.10
CA LYS A 7 -15.87 -41.14 94.66
C LYS A 7 -14.55 -40.74 94.03
N VAL A 8 -13.80 -41.71 93.52
CA VAL A 8 -12.64 -41.43 92.66
C VAL A 8 -13.19 -41.10 91.26
N PRO A 9 -13.02 -39.87 90.75
CA PRO A 9 -13.36 -39.59 89.36
C PRO A 9 -12.41 -40.36 88.45
N VAL A 10 -12.89 -41.45 87.86
CA VAL A 10 -12.18 -42.13 86.77
C VAL A 10 -12.44 -41.32 85.51
N LYS A 11 -11.43 -40.60 85.02
CA LYS A 11 -11.53 -39.95 83.70
C LYS A 11 -11.71 -41.04 82.64
N PRO A 12 -12.62 -40.86 81.67
CA PRO A 12 -12.75 -41.79 80.55
C PRO A 12 -11.39 -41.93 79.84
N HIS A 13 -11.05 -43.15 79.45
CA HIS A 13 -9.83 -43.45 78.70
C HIS A 13 -9.78 -42.58 77.45
N VAL A 14 -8.66 -41.87 77.24
CA VAL A 14 -8.47 -41.08 76.01
C VAL A 14 -8.40 -42.04 74.82
N ASP A 15 -9.19 -41.80 73.80
CA ASP A 15 -9.20 -42.59 72.57
C ASP A 15 -8.08 -42.11 71.61
N VAL A 16 -6.85 -42.55 71.88
CA VAL A 16 -5.66 -42.22 71.07
C VAL A 16 -5.73 -42.76 69.64
N SER A 17 -6.69 -43.65 69.31
CA SER A 17 -6.82 -44.23 67.97
C SER A 17 -7.12 -43.21 66.86
N LYS A 18 -7.55 -42.02 67.26
CA LYS A 18 -7.90 -40.92 66.35
C LYS A 18 -6.75 -39.94 66.09
N ILE A 19 -5.62 -40.09 66.78
CA ILE A 19 -4.43 -39.28 66.55
C ILE A 19 -3.72 -39.78 65.29
N LYS A 20 -3.27 -38.85 64.45
CA LYS A 20 -2.55 -39.16 63.21
C LYS A 20 -1.19 -38.48 63.20
N VAL A 21 -0.27 -39.07 62.46
CA VAL A 21 1.05 -38.49 62.18
C VAL A 21 1.15 -38.25 60.68
N ASP A 22 1.35 -36.99 60.31
CA ASP A 22 1.45 -36.55 58.93
C ASP A 22 2.86 -36.01 58.67
N GLY A 23 3.43 -36.32 57.50
CA GLY A 23 4.76 -35.82 57.10
C GLY A 23 5.96 -36.57 57.71
N LEU A 24 5.74 -37.64 58.48
CA LEU A 24 6.84 -38.45 58.98
C LEU A 24 7.45 -39.30 57.86
N GLU A 25 8.67 -38.97 57.45
CA GLU A 25 9.39 -39.68 56.40
C GLU A 25 10.09 -40.94 56.93
N PRO A 26 10.02 -42.09 56.23
CA PRO A 26 10.70 -43.32 56.65
C PRO A 26 12.23 -43.27 56.47
N ARG A 27 12.73 -42.27 55.72
CA ARG A 27 14.15 -42.07 55.42
C ARG A 27 14.49 -40.59 55.44
N VAL A 28 15.42 -40.21 56.31
CA VAL A 28 15.90 -38.83 56.48
C VAL A 28 17.43 -38.79 56.47
N TYR A 29 18.01 -37.59 56.48
CA TYR A 29 19.45 -37.42 56.36
C TYR A 29 20.07 -36.92 57.67
N VAL A 30 21.29 -37.37 57.95
CA VAL A 30 22.10 -36.88 59.08
C VAL A 30 22.26 -35.36 58.96
N ASP A 31 22.21 -34.67 60.09
CA ASP A 31 22.31 -33.21 60.26
C ASP A 31 21.25 -32.39 59.50
N SER A 32 20.19 -33.04 58.99
CA SER A 32 19.10 -32.36 58.29
C SER A 32 17.94 -32.04 59.22
N PRO A 33 17.58 -30.75 59.42
CA PRO A 33 16.37 -30.38 60.14
C PRO A 33 15.16 -31.05 59.48
N THR A 34 14.46 -31.83 60.27
CA THR A 34 13.31 -32.64 59.85
C THR A 34 12.13 -32.30 60.74
N ASP A 35 10.95 -32.21 60.14
CA ASP A 35 9.73 -32.01 60.90
C ASP A 35 8.58 -32.88 60.41
N PHE A 36 7.66 -33.18 61.33
CA PHE A 36 6.40 -33.85 61.05
C PHE A 36 5.32 -33.31 61.98
N VAL A 37 4.06 -33.59 61.67
CA VAL A 37 2.91 -33.06 62.40
C VAL A 37 2.16 -34.21 63.08
N VAL A 38 1.83 -34.01 64.36
CA VAL A 38 0.91 -34.87 65.11
C VAL A 38 -0.44 -34.17 65.18
N ASP A 39 -1.46 -34.78 64.58
CA ASP A 39 -2.83 -34.29 64.57
C ASP A 39 -3.65 -34.94 65.69
N SER A 40 -3.97 -34.14 66.72
CA SER A 40 -4.81 -34.55 67.85
C SER A 40 -6.22 -33.94 67.84
N ARG A 41 -6.61 -33.28 66.74
CA ARG A 41 -7.86 -32.48 66.62
C ARG A 41 -9.13 -33.26 66.90
N ALA A 42 -9.10 -34.57 66.68
CA ALA A 42 -10.21 -35.47 66.97
C ALA A 42 -10.42 -35.72 68.48
N ILE A 43 -9.48 -35.30 69.32
CA ILE A 43 -9.49 -35.44 70.78
C ILE A 43 -9.58 -34.06 71.45
N SER A 44 -8.66 -33.16 71.10
CA SER A 44 -8.61 -31.79 71.62
C SER A 44 -8.35 -30.81 70.48
N LYS A 45 -9.10 -29.69 70.49
CA LYS A 45 -8.90 -28.57 69.55
C LYS A 45 -8.04 -27.44 70.13
N ALA A 46 -7.51 -27.63 71.33
CA ALA A 46 -6.67 -26.68 72.04
C ALA A 46 -5.37 -27.37 72.46
N ASP A 47 -4.33 -26.57 72.66
CA ASP A 47 -3.09 -27.08 73.24
C ASP A 47 -3.31 -27.50 74.70
N ASP A 48 -3.22 -28.79 74.97
CA ASP A 48 -3.36 -29.37 76.30
C ASP A 48 -2.02 -29.87 76.90
N GLY A 49 -0.91 -29.67 76.17
CA GLY A 49 0.43 -30.08 76.60
C GLY A 49 0.63 -31.59 76.77
N LYS A 50 -0.27 -32.43 76.22
CA LYS A 50 -0.25 -33.89 76.46
C LYS A 50 0.56 -34.68 75.45
N VAL A 51 0.97 -34.07 74.34
CA VAL A 51 1.82 -34.72 73.34
C VAL A 51 3.27 -34.70 73.81
N THR A 52 3.87 -35.88 73.93
CA THR A 52 5.31 -36.02 74.18
C THR A 52 5.96 -36.82 73.07
N CYS A 53 7.22 -36.52 72.78
CA CYS A 53 8.00 -37.17 71.74
C CYS A 53 9.40 -37.47 72.26
N THR A 54 9.84 -38.72 72.10
CA THR A 54 11.21 -39.13 72.39
C THR A 54 11.78 -39.77 71.13
N ILE A 55 12.98 -39.34 70.74
CA ILE A 55 13.67 -39.86 69.55
C ILE A 55 14.91 -40.58 70.02
N THR A 56 14.94 -41.91 69.91
CA THR A 56 16.07 -42.74 70.32
C THR A 56 16.94 -43.09 69.11
N ASN A 57 18.24 -42.86 69.26
CA ASN A 57 19.27 -43.08 68.26
C ASN A 57 19.75 -44.53 68.28
N PRO A 58 20.45 -45.01 67.24
CA PRO A 58 21.07 -46.33 67.20
C PRO A 58 22.00 -46.63 68.37
N SER A 59 22.70 -45.61 68.90
CA SER A 59 23.57 -45.73 70.08
C SER A 59 22.82 -45.89 71.41
N GLY A 60 21.50 -45.69 71.42
CA GLY A 60 20.67 -45.60 72.62
C GLY A 60 20.59 -44.19 73.22
N ASN A 61 21.32 -43.21 72.69
CA ASN A 61 21.16 -41.80 73.04
C ASN A 61 19.83 -41.24 72.53
N CYS A 62 19.43 -40.06 72.99
CA CYS A 62 18.25 -39.37 72.49
C CYS A 62 18.64 -38.15 71.63
N THR A 63 17.96 -37.97 70.50
CA THR A 63 18.02 -36.74 69.71
C THR A 63 17.07 -35.70 70.32
N GLU A 64 17.57 -34.49 70.55
CA GLU A 64 16.74 -33.37 71.00
C GLU A 64 15.65 -33.07 69.95
N ASN A 65 14.43 -32.84 70.44
CA ASN A 65 13.30 -32.45 69.61
C ASN A 65 12.59 -31.24 70.22
N LEU A 66 11.93 -30.48 69.35
CA LEU A 66 11.11 -29.32 69.71
C LEU A 66 9.67 -29.59 69.30
N ILE A 67 8.76 -29.54 70.27
CA ILE A 67 7.32 -29.65 70.04
C ILE A 67 6.72 -28.24 70.04
N THR A 68 6.15 -27.83 68.91
CA THR A 68 5.52 -26.52 68.72
C THR A 68 4.01 -26.68 68.49
N PRO A 69 3.15 -26.19 69.39
CA PRO A 69 1.70 -26.23 69.18
C PRO A 69 1.29 -25.22 68.08
N LEU A 70 0.44 -25.64 67.15
CA LEU A 70 -0.01 -24.82 66.01
C LEU A 70 -1.38 -24.15 66.23
N ALA A 71 -1.86 -24.12 67.48
CA ALA A 71 -3.10 -23.47 67.91
C ALA A 71 -4.42 -23.99 67.29
N ASP A 72 -4.38 -25.05 66.48
CA ASP A 72 -5.56 -25.71 65.90
C ASP A 72 -5.81 -27.13 66.42
N GLY A 73 -5.01 -27.60 67.39
CA GLY A 73 -4.99 -28.97 67.90
C GLY A 73 -3.97 -29.89 67.22
N THR A 74 -3.10 -29.33 66.37
CA THR A 74 -1.94 -30.03 65.81
C THR A 74 -0.62 -29.55 66.44
N TYR A 75 0.37 -30.44 66.43
CA TYR A 75 1.69 -30.22 67.01
C TYR A 75 2.77 -30.48 65.97
N ARG A 76 3.61 -29.49 65.70
CA ARG A 76 4.80 -29.67 64.86
C ARG A 76 5.95 -30.18 65.71
N ILE A 77 6.54 -31.30 65.33
CA ILE A 77 7.69 -31.88 65.98
C ILE A 77 8.89 -31.69 65.06
N SER A 78 9.90 -30.96 65.53
CA SER A 78 11.13 -30.69 64.79
C SER A 78 12.32 -31.36 65.46
N TYR A 79 13.18 -32.01 64.70
CA TYR A 79 14.41 -32.65 65.19
C TYR A 79 15.50 -32.66 64.11
N THR A 80 16.75 -32.80 64.54
CA THR A 80 17.91 -32.90 63.64
C THR A 80 18.72 -34.13 64.04
N PRO A 81 18.60 -35.27 63.32
CA PRO A 81 19.30 -36.49 63.69
C PRO A 81 20.79 -36.36 63.39
N PHE A 82 21.65 -36.68 64.35
CA PHE A 82 23.11 -36.53 64.22
C PHE A 82 23.85 -37.87 64.08
N GLU A 83 23.14 -39.00 64.25
CA GLU A 83 23.68 -40.35 64.07
C GLU A 83 23.12 -41.01 62.81
N GLU A 84 23.92 -41.85 62.17
CA GLU A 84 23.48 -42.69 61.05
C GLU A 84 22.91 -44.02 61.57
N GLY A 85 21.80 -44.47 61.01
CA GLY A 85 21.14 -45.73 61.34
C GLY A 85 19.67 -45.60 61.73
N GLN A 86 19.12 -46.69 62.24
CA GLN A 86 17.70 -46.81 62.60
C GLN A 86 17.38 -46.06 63.90
N HIS A 87 16.56 -45.02 63.81
CA HIS A 87 16.01 -44.29 64.96
C HIS A 87 14.59 -44.76 65.26
N THR A 88 14.21 -44.73 66.53
CA THR A 88 12.82 -44.95 66.97
C THR A 88 12.24 -43.65 67.51
N ILE A 89 11.04 -43.30 67.06
CA ILE A 89 10.30 -42.10 67.48
C ILE A 89 9.08 -42.56 68.26
N ASP A 90 9.15 -42.38 69.58
CA ASP A 90 8.09 -42.67 70.51
C ASP A 90 7.22 -41.44 70.72
N ILE A 91 5.97 -41.51 70.28
CA ILE A 91 4.98 -40.45 70.43
C ILE A 91 3.89 -40.93 71.38
N LEU A 92 3.72 -40.19 72.47
CA LEU A 92 2.68 -40.45 73.46
C LEU A 92 1.69 -39.29 73.51
N TYR A 93 0.43 -39.61 73.79
CA TYR A 93 -0.58 -38.64 74.17
C TYR A 93 -1.14 -39.01 75.55
N ASP A 94 -1.05 -38.10 76.51
CA ASP A 94 -1.46 -38.32 77.92
C ASP A 94 -0.78 -39.56 78.54
N GLY A 95 0.45 -39.84 78.13
CA GLY A 95 1.25 -41.00 78.55
C GLY A 95 0.92 -42.32 77.82
N LEU A 96 -0.03 -42.33 76.88
CA LEU A 96 -0.38 -43.52 76.09
C LEU A 96 0.23 -43.46 74.69
N PRO A 97 0.81 -44.56 74.16
CA PRO A 97 1.35 -44.57 72.81
C PRO A 97 0.25 -44.42 71.77
N ILE A 98 0.49 -43.53 70.81
CA ILE A 98 -0.44 -43.35 69.69
C ILE A 98 -0.32 -44.51 68.69
N PRO A 99 -1.31 -44.73 67.81
CA PRO A 99 -1.22 -45.78 66.78
C PRO A 99 0.03 -45.64 65.93
N GLY A 100 0.80 -46.73 65.82
CA GLY A 100 2.05 -46.77 65.05
C GLY A 100 3.31 -46.40 65.83
N SER A 101 3.19 -45.86 67.06
CA SER A 101 4.34 -45.60 67.93
C SER A 101 4.86 -46.90 68.58
N PRO A 102 6.19 -47.12 68.66
CA PRO A 102 7.25 -46.29 68.09
C PRO A 102 7.32 -46.38 66.57
N PHE A 103 7.53 -45.24 65.93
CA PHE A 103 7.80 -45.16 64.50
C PHE A 103 9.29 -45.40 64.23
N VAL A 104 9.61 -46.08 63.13
CA VAL A 104 10.98 -46.34 62.72
C VAL A 104 11.37 -45.42 61.57
N VAL A 105 12.46 -44.67 61.75
CA VAL A 105 13.03 -43.79 60.71
C VAL A 105 14.48 -44.19 60.47
N ASN A 106 14.84 -44.41 59.20
CA ASN A 106 16.23 -44.69 58.83
C ASN A 106 16.95 -43.40 58.48
N VAL A 107 17.96 -43.04 59.27
CA VAL A 107 18.82 -41.89 59.02
C VAL A 107 20.05 -42.34 58.24
N ARG A 108 20.36 -41.68 57.13
CA ARG A 108 21.53 -41.99 56.30
C ARG A 108 22.36 -40.74 56.00
N ARG A 109 23.64 -40.92 55.69
CA ARG A 109 24.43 -39.81 55.11
C ARG A 109 24.02 -39.58 53.66
N GLY A 110 24.04 -38.32 53.24
CA GLY A 110 23.80 -37.92 51.84
C GLY A 110 22.91 -36.70 51.72
N CYS A 111 22.46 -36.48 50.49
CA CYS A 111 21.53 -35.41 50.13
C CYS A 111 20.51 -35.90 49.09
N ASP A 112 19.41 -35.16 48.98
CA ASP A 112 18.37 -35.33 47.97
C ASP A 112 17.96 -33.98 47.40
N PRO A 113 18.56 -33.56 46.27
CA PRO A 113 18.21 -32.31 45.60
C PRO A 113 16.73 -32.23 45.20
N SER A 114 16.03 -33.36 45.05
CA SER A 114 14.60 -33.37 44.70
C SER A 114 13.69 -32.85 45.81
N LYS A 115 14.20 -32.77 47.04
CA LYS A 115 13.49 -32.20 48.20
C LYS A 115 13.66 -30.68 48.32
N CYS A 116 14.58 -30.09 47.57
CA CYS A 116 14.70 -28.64 47.51
C CYS A 116 13.53 -28.04 46.72
N ARG A 117 13.12 -26.82 47.10
CA ARG A 117 12.07 -26.07 46.41
C ARG A 117 12.52 -24.64 46.19
N ALA A 118 12.24 -24.08 45.02
CA ALA A 118 12.44 -22.67 44.74
C ALA A 118 11.14 -22.04 44.24
N TYR A 119 10.83 -20.83 44.70
CA TYR A 119 9.61 -20.11 44.33
C TYR A 119 9.77 -18.61 44.55
N GLY A 120 8.97 -17.82 43.84
CA GLY A 120 8.93 -16.36 43.97
C GLY A 120 8.87 -15.67 42.61
N PRO A 121 8.47 -14.39 42.57
CA PRO A 121 8.22 -13.66 41.33
C PRO A 121 9.45 -13.58 40.43
N GLY A 122 10.66 -13.51 41.01
CA GLY A 122 11.91 -13.46 40.27
C GLY A 122 12.28 -14.74 39.51
N LEU A 123 11.56 -15.85 39.70
CA LEU A 123 11.68 -17.07 38.88
C LEU A 123 10.61 -17.16 37.78
N GLU A 124 9.67 -16.22 37.74
CA GLU A 124 8.58 -16.19 36.76
C GLU A 124 8.80 -15.07 35.74
N HIS A 125 9.08 -13.85 36.21
CA HIS A 125 9.31 -12.68 35.37
C HIS A 125 10.20 -11.64 36.08
N GLY A 126 10.98 -10.88 35.32
CA GLY A 126 11.84 -9.83 35.88
C GLY A 126 11.68 -8.46 35.21
N LEU A 127 12.21 -7.44 35.87
CA LEU A 127 12.37 -6.10 35.30
C LEU A 127 13.82 -5.64 35.41
N VAL A 128 14.31 -4.99 34.34
CA VAL A 128 15.62 -4.35 34.31
C VAL A 128 15.70 -3.25 35.38
N ASP A 129 16.87 -3.13 36.02
CA ASP A 129 17.17 -2.13 37.06
C ASP A 129 16.24 -2.16 38.28
N LYS A 130 15.52 -3.28 38.48
CA LYS A 130 14.72 -3.55 39.67
C LYS A 130 15.17 -4.83 40.36
N SER A 131 14.96 -4.90 41.68
CA SER A 131 15.21 -6.13 42.44
C SER A 131 14.16 -7.19 42.06
N ASN A 132 14.63 -8.36 41.65
CA ASN A 132 13.83 -9.53 41.34
C ASN A 132 14.13 -10.60 42.39
N ALA A 133 13.12 -10.98 43.17
CA ALA A 133 13.31 -11.78 44.38
C ALA A 133 12.70 -13.17 44.28
N PHE A 134 13.37 -14.17 44.84
CA PHE A 134 12.86 -15.52 45.04
C PHE A 134 13.44 -16.16 46.30
N THR A 135 12.89 -17.30 46.71
CA THR A 135 13.29 -18.06 47.90
C THR A 135 13.63 -19.49 47.51
N VAL A 136 14.69 -20.03 48.10
CA VAL A 136 15.08 -21.44 47.98
C VAL A 136 14.98 -22.11 49.36
N GLU A 137 14.22 -23.18 49.46
CA GLU A 137 14.11 -24.03 50.64
C GLU A 137 14.88 -25.34 50.45
N THR A 138 15.69 -25.69 51.44
CA THR A 138 16.54 -26.90 51.44
C THR A 138 16.22 -27.86 52.60
N LYS A 139 15.13 -27.61 53.34
CA LYS A 139 14.66 -28.47 54.44
C LYS A 139 14.49 -29.92 53.99
N GLY A 140 14.99 -30.87 54.77
CA GLY A 140 14.90 -32.30 54.49
C GLY A 140 15.78 -32.82 53.34
N ALA A 141 16.49 -31.95 52.61
CA ALA A 141 17.35 -32.32 51.49
C ALA A 141 18.71 -32.91 51.93
N GLY A 142 19.02 -32.97 53.23
CA GLY A 142 20.31 -33.44 53.73
C GLY A 142 21.41 -32.38 53.72
N THR A 143 22.65 -32.83 53.93
CA THR A 143 23.83 -31.95 54.00
C THR A 143 24.40 -31.73 52.61
N GLY A 144 24.43 -30.48 52.15
CA GLY A 144 24.85 -30.13 50.80
C GLY A 144 25.08 -28.63 50.59
N GLY A 145 25.88 -28.30 49.58
CA GLY A 145 26.13 -26.91 49.18
C GLY A 145 25.05 -26.40 48.22
N LEU A 146 24.53 -25.19 48.45
CA LEU A 146 23.63 -24.51 47.52
C LEU A 146 24.44 -23.70 46.51
N GLY A 147 24.31 -24.03 45.23
CA GLY A 147 24.90 -23.29 44.11
C GLY A 147 23.85 -22.48 43.36
N LEU A 148 24.12 -21.19 43.15
CA LEU A 148 23.26 -20.26 42.44
C LEU A 148 24.05 -19.62 41.30
N ALA A 149 23.50 -19.63 40.09
CA ALA A 149 24.04 -18.93 38.94
C ALA A 149 22.91 -18.32 38.12
N ILE A 150 23.14 -17.12 37.58
CA ILE A 150 22.18 -16.41 36.72
C ILE A 150 22.94 -16.04 35.45
N GLU A 151 22.56 -16.64 34.34
CA GLU A 151 23.18 -16.43 33.03
C GLU A 151 22.17 -15.78 32.09
N GLY A 152 22.60 -14.77 31.33
CA GLY A 152 21.71 -14.05 30.42
C GLY A 152 22.44 -12.93 29.67
N PRO A 153 21.70 -12.01 29.03
CA PRO A 153 22.25 -10.89 28.26
C PRO A 153 23.26 -10.03 29.01
N SER A 154 23.05 -9.83 30.31
CA SER A 154 23.98 -9.11 31.20
C SER A 154 24.34 -9.92 32.44
N GLU A 155 25.46 -9.59 33.06
CA GLU A 155 25.75 -10.07 34.42
C GLU A 155 24.77 -9.41 35.41
N ALA A 156 24.01 -10.22 36.15
CA ALA A 156 23.07 -9.74 37.15
C ALA A 156 23.71 -9.78 38.54
N LYS A 157 23.73 -8.64 39.25
CA LYS A 157 24.22 -8.61 40.63
C LYS A 157 23.25 -9.37 41.52
N MET A 158 23.75 -10.37 42.26
CA MET A 158 22.95 -11.23 43.13
C MET A 158 23.32 -11.02 44.60
N THR A 159 22.32 -10.99 45.46
CA THR A 159 22.47 -11.05 46.92
C THR A 159 21.72 -12.25 47.46
N CYS A 160 22.30 -12.90 48.47
CA CYS A 160 21.73 -14.09 49.09
C CYS A 160 21.74 -13.91 50.62
N GLN A 161 20.61 -14.17 51.25
CA GLN A 161 20.43 -14.09 52.69
C GLN A 161 19.95 -15.43 53.21
N ASP A 162 20.75 -16.07 54.08
CA ASP A 162 20.34 -17.25 54.82
C ASP A 162 19.39 -16.84 55.96
N ASN A 163 18.18 -17.38 55.95
CA ASN A 163 17.15 -17.09 56.95
C ASN A 163 17.32 -17.92 58.22
N ARG A 164 18.29 -18.85 58.26
CA ARG A 164 18.60 -19.77 59.37
C ARG A 164 17.45 -20.68 59.79
N ASP A 165 16.43 -20.78 58.96
CA ASP A 165 15.33 -21.70 59.16
C ASP A 165 15.40 -22.87 58.17
N GLY A 166 16.39 -22.93 57.27
CA GLY A 166 16.44 -23.88 56.15
C GLY A 166 15.94 -23.31 54.82
N SER A 167 15.78 -21.99 54.74
CA SER A 167 15.50 -21.25 53.51
C SER A 167 16.54 -20.14 53.27
N CYS A 168 16.72 -19.77 51.99
CA CYS A 168 17.57 -18.68 51.55
C CYS A 168 16.77 -17.72 50.66
N SER A 169 16.78 -16.43 50.99
CA SER A 169 16.20 -15.37 50.18
C SER A 169 17.24 -14.87 49.18
N VAL A 170 16.88 -14.81 47.90
CA VAL A 170 17.76 -14.40 46.81
C VAL A 170 17.13 -13.20 46.09
N GLU A 171 17.93 -12.18 45.84
CA GLU A 171 17.56 -11.05 44.99
C GLU A 171 18.60 -10.87 43.89
N TYR A 172 18.16 -10.55 42.68
CA TYR A 172 19.05 -10.21 41.58
C TYR A 172 18.61 -8.96 40.81
N LEU A 173 19.61 -8.25 40.27
CA LEU A 173 19.45 -6.98 39.56
C LEU A 173 20.04 -7.09 38.14
N PRO A 174 19.23 -7.43 37.13
CA PRO A 174 19.64 -7.44 35.73
C PRO A 174 19.67 -6.03 35.15
N THR A 175 20.60 -5.75 34.23
CA THR A 175 20.77 -4.43 33.61
C THR A 175 20.40 -4.39 32.13
N GLU A 176 20.10 -5.55 31.53
CA GLU A 176 19.63 -5.64 30.14
C GLU A 176 18.38 -6.51 30.04
N PRO A 177 17.45 -6.20 29.13
CA PRO A 177 16.27 -7.03 28.91
C PRO A 177 16.62 -8.29 28.11
N GLY A 178 15.90 -9.38 28.35
CA GLY A 178 16.01 -10.63 27.62
C GLY A 178 15.72 -11.86 28.49
N GLU A 179 16.00 -13.05 27.96
CA GLU A 179 15.83 -14.31 28.67
C GLU A 179 17.05 -14.60 29.55
N TYR A 180 16.83 -14.89 30.83
CA TYR A 180 17.84 -15.27 31.81
C TYR A 180 17.57 -16.70 32.30
N ASP A 181 18.63 -17.52 32.39
CA ASP A 181 18.61 -18.85 32.96
C ASP A 181 19.07 -18.78 34.43
N VAL A 182 18.14 -18.97 35.36
CA VAL A 182 18.43 -19.04 36.81
C VAL A 182 18.68 -20.50 37.20
N SER A 183 19.96 -20.84 37.38
CA SER A 183 20.43 -22.16 37.77
C SER A 183 20.56 -22.27 39.28
N ILE A 184 19.78 -23.19 39.86
CA ILE A 184 19.82 -23.55 41.27
C ILE A 184 20.24 -25.02 41.40
N LYS A 185 21.34 -25.27 42.12
CA LYS A 185 21.90 -26.61 42.35
C LYS A 185 22.06 -26.88 43.84
N PHE A 186 21.84 -28.13 44.25
CA PHE A 186 22.13 -28.62 45.59
C PHE A 186 23.12 -29.79 45.48
N SER A 187 24.28 -29.68 46.12
CA SER A 187 25.40 -30.64 45.98
C SER A 187 25.73 -30.96 44.51
N ASP A 188 25.92 -29.89 43.72
CA ASP A 188 26.25 -29.92 42.28
C ASP A 188 25.18 -30.54 41.35
N GLN A 189 24.00 -30.87 41.85
CA GLN A 189 22.86 -31.38 41.07
C GLN A 189 21.72 -30.36 41.00
N HIS A 190 21.05 -30.25 39.86
CA HIS A 190 19.90 -29.35 39.71
C HIS A 190 18.73 -29.76 40.61
N ILE A 191 18.11 -28.78 41.25
CA ILE A 191 16.83 -28.97 41.96
C ILE A 191 15.69 -29.08 40.92
N PRO A 192 14.49 -29.57 41.31
CA PRO A 192 13.35 -29.57 40.41
C PRO A 192 13.02 -28.18 39.86
N GLY A 193 12.84 -28.09 38.53
CA GLY A 193 12.56 -26.84 37.81
C GLY A 193 13.78 -26.04 37.37
N SER A 194 14.97 -26.35 37.88
CA SER A 194 16.22 -25.68 37.51
C SER A 194 16.83 -26.28 36.22
N PRO A 195 17.33 -25.47 35.28
CA PRO A 195 17.33 -24.00 35.29
C PRO A 195 15.94 -23.40 35.00
N PHE A 196 15.61 -22.30 35.68
CA PHE A 196 14.39 -21.54 35.45
C PHE A 196 14.62 -20.50 34.37
N LYS A 197 13.80 -20.51 33.31
CA LYS A 197 13.84 -19.53 32.23
C LYS A 197 12.99 -18.32 32.60
N VAL A 198 13.63 -17.16 32.78
CA VAL A 198 12.97 -15.92 33.23
C VAL A 198 13.11 -14.86 32.16
N ASN A 199 11.99 -14.33 31.68
CA ASN A 199 12.00 -13.15 30.82
C ASN A 199 12.09 -11.88 31.67
N VAL A 200 13.10 -11.07 31.39
CA VAL A 200 13.32 -9.76 32.01
C VAL A 200 12.98 -8.67 30.99
N ASP A 201 11.96 -7.85 31.28
CA ASP A 201 11.56 -6.75 30.41
C ASP A 201 12.13 -5.40 30.87
N ALA A 202 12.30 -4.48 29.93
CA ALA A 202 12.60 -3.10 30.25
C ALA A 202 11.39 -2.42 30.94
N PRO A 203 11.61 -1.57 31.95
CA PRO A 203 10.52 -0.83 32.58
C PRO A 203 9.78 0.05 31.58
N LEU A 204 8.45 0.12 31.72
CA LEU A 204 7.62 1.01 30.92
C LEU A 204 7.99 2.47 31.18
N ASP A 205 8.49 3.14 30.15
CA ASP A 205 8.86 4.56 30.19
C ASP A 205 8.38 5.28 28.91
N PRO A 206 7.16 5.88 28.95
CA PRO A 206 6.62 6.62 27.82
C PRO A 206 7.51 7.79 27.37
N THR A 207 8.43 8.27 28.23
CA THR A 207 9.31 9.41 27.88
C THR A 207 10.39 9.04 26.88
N LYS A 208 10.66 7.74 26.72
CA LYS A 208 11.63 7.20 25.76
C LYS A 208 11.02 6.87 24.39
N VAL A 209 9.70 7.09 24.21
CA VAL A 209 9.04 6.91 22.91
C VAL A 209 9.44 8.06 21.97
N GLN A 210 9.82 7.71 20.73
CA GLN A 210 10.13 8.69 19.69
C GLN A 210 9.09 8.61 18.58
N VAL A 211 8.71 9.77 18.01
CA VAL A 211 7.79 9.85 16.88
C VAL A 211 8.42 10.68 15.78
N TYR A 212 8.52 10.13 14.58
CA TYR A 212 9.20 10.77 13.46
C TYR A 212 8.67 10.27 12.11
N GLY A 213 8.94 11.03 11.05
CA GLY A 213 8.55 10.68 9.67
C GLY A 213 7.65 11.73 9.01
N PRO A 214 7.41 11.60 7.70
CA PRO A 214 6.74 12.64 6.90
C PRO A 214 5.29 12.90 7.37
N GLY A 215 4.64 11.91 7.97
CA GLY A 215 3.27 12.03 8.47
C GLY A 215 3.11 12.88 9.73
N VAL A 216 4.19 13.24 10.43
CA VAL A 216 4.18 14.17 11.59
C VAL A 216 5.07 15.39 11.38
N ASP A 217 5.70 15.50 10.20
CA ASP A 217 6.52 16.64 9.82
C ASP A 217 5.62 17.84 9.44
N PRO A 218 5.67 18.96 10.18
CA PRO A 218 4.83 20.13 9.89
C PRO A 218 5.00 20.69 8.47
N GLU A 219 6.13 20.42 7.82
CA GLU A 219 6.46 20.96 6.51
C GLU A 219 6.09 20.03 5.35
N ASN A 220 5.79 18.75 5.60
CA ASN A 220 5.67 17.74 4.53
C ASN A 220 4.28 17.09 4.41
N VAL A 221 3.36 17.35 5.34
CA VAL A 221 1.97 16.85 5.24
C VAL A 221 1.18 17.62 4.17
N ARG A 222 0.69 16.92 3.14
CA ARG A 222 -0.04 17.50 2.00
C ARG A 222 -1.44 16.92 1.83
N GLU A 223 -2.38 17.74 1.38
CA GLU A 223 -3.78 17.35 1.19
C GLU A 223 -3.91 16.09 0.33
N ARG A 224 -4.68 15.11 0.82
CA ARG A 224 -5.06 13.88 0.10
C ARG A 224 -3.88 13.04 -0.41
N VAL A 225 -2.66 13.27 0.11
CA VAL A 225 -1.49 12.44 -0.16
C VAL A 225 -1.31 11.50 1.02
N PRO A 226 -1.54 10.18 0.86
CA PRO A 226 -1.29 9.21 1.92
C PRO A 226 0.13 9.36 2.46
N THR A 227 0.27 9.38 3.78
CA THR A 227 1.55 9.59 4.46
C THR A 227 1.68 8.69 5.67
N THR A 228 2.91 8.44 6.07
CA THR A 228 3.25 7.55 7.18
C THR A 228 4.18 8.25 8.16
N PHE A 229 4.03 7.93 9.44
CA PHE A 229 5.04 8.22 10.45
C PHE A 229 5.28 6.99 11.32
N LYS A 230 6.40 7.00 12.04
CA LYS A 230 6.85 5.90 12.86
C LYS A 230 6.77 6.29 14.34
N VAL A 231 6.29 5.36 15.17
CA VAL A 231 6.36 5.42 16.63
C VAL A 231 7.35 4.36 17.09
N ASP A 232 8.44 4.77 17.74
CA ASP A 232 9.52 3.92 18.20
C ASP A 232 9.45 3.78 19.72
N THR A 233 9.17 2.57 20.19
CA THR A 233 9.07 2.22 21.62
C THR A 233 10.20 1.29 22.07
N THR A 234 11.25 1.10 21.26
CA THR A 234 12.34 0.15 21.53
C THR A 234 13.01 0.34 22.89
N LYS A 235 13.01 1.58 23.41
CA LYS A 235 13.57 1.96 24.71
C LYS A 235 12.54 2.24 25.79
N ALA A 236 11.25 2.12 25.47
CA ALA A 236 10.14 2.52 26.34
C ALA A 236 9.46 1.34 27.06
N GLY A 237 9.99 0.12 26.92
CA GLY A 237 9.34 -1.10 27.39
C GLY A 237 8.31 -1.64 26.38
N LYS A 238 7.83 -2.86 26.59
CA LYS A 238 6.81 -3.48 25.73
C LYS A 238 5.42 -2.92 26.07
N GLY A 239 4.60 -2.73 25.04
CA GLY A 239 3.18 -2.42 25.21
C GLY A 239 2.53 -1.82 23.97
N PRO A 240 1.19 -1.80 23.92
CA PRO A 240 0.44 -1.26 22.80
C PRO A 240 0.65 0.24 22.61
N VAL A 241 0.76 0.62 21.33
CA VAL A 241 0.67 2.00 20.87
C VAL A 241 -0.75 2.29 20.37
N GLN A 242 -1.32 3.41 20.81
CA GLN A 242 -2.59 3.92 20.33
C GLN A 242 -2.38 5.30 19.70
N VAL A 243 -2.93 5.50 18.51
CA VAL A 243 -2.90 6.79 17.81
C VAL A 243 -4.30 7.27 17.50
N LEU A 244 -4.60 8.52 17.84
CA LEU A 244 -5.82 9.21 17.46
C LEU A 244 -5.48 10.46 16.66
N LEU A 245 -6.08 10.58 15.47
CA LEU A 245 -5.98 11.78 14.64
C LEU A 245 -7.23 12.65 14.78
N ARG A 246 -7.03 13.96 14.93
CA ARG A 246 -8.10 14.97 14.89
C ARG A 246 -7.71 16.10 13.95
N SER A 247 -8.69 16.66 13.25
CA SER A 247 -8.54 17.92 12.53
C SER A 247 -9.38 19.00 13.18
N ASP A 248 -8.96 20.25 13.04
CA ASP A 248 -9.76 21.45 13.29
C ASP A 248 -11.07 21.49 12.47
N ARG A 249 -11.16 20.74 11.36
CA ARG A 249 -12.37 20.62 10.52
C ARG A 249 -13.24 19.40 10.86
N GLY A 250 -12.90 18.65 11.90
CA GLY A 250 -13.69 17.52 12.37
C GLY A 250 -12.87 16.23 12.59
N PRO A 251 -13.56 15.12 12.89
CA PRO A 251 -12.91 13.82 13.07
C PRO A 251 -12.32 13.32 11.74
N LEU A 252 -11.13 12.73 11.83
CA LEU A 252 -10.53 11.97 10.73
C LEU A 252 -10.83 10.48 10.90
N PRO A 253 -10.78 9.69 9.82
CA PRO A 253 -10.76 8.23 9.92
C PRO A 253 -9.67 7.76 10.88
N GLN A 254 -9.89 6.62 11.55
CA GLN A 254 -8.83 6.02 12.36
C GLN A 254 -7.62 5.72 11.48
N PRO A 255 -6.40 6.10 11.92
CA PRO A 255 -5.20 5.72 11.21
C PRO A 255 -4.99 4.21 11.28
N GLU A 256 -4.35 3.65 10.26
CA GLU A 256 -3.87 2.27 10.31
C GLU A 256 -2.57 2.25 11.11
N VAL A 257 -2.49 1.40 12.12
CA VAL A 257 -1.30 1.22 12.97
C VAL A 257 -0.81 -0.21 12.82
N VAL A 258 0.38 -0.36 12.26
CA VAL A 258 1.02 -1.66 12.02
C VAL A 258 2.19 -1.82 12.98
N ASP A 259 2.14 -2.86 13.82
CA ASP A 259 3.26 -3.28 14.67
C ASP A 259 4.26 -4.10 13.84
N ASN A 260 5.52 -3.67 13.81
CA ASN A 260 6.58 -4.37 13.08
C ASN A 260 7.22 -5.51 13.89
N GLY A 261 6.85 -5.70 15.15
CA GLY A 261 7.38 -6.76 16.04
C GLY A 261 8.78 -6.48 16.60
N ASP A 262 9.41 -5.37 16.21
CA ASP A 262 10.74 -4.94 16.66
C ASP A 262 10.68 -3.80 17.70
N GLY A 263 9.48 -3.52 18.23
CA GLY A 263 9.24 -2.36 19.10
C GLY A 263 9.01 -1.06 18.34
N THR A 264 8.75 -1.13 17.02
CA THR A 264 8.39 0.02 16.21
C THR A 264 7.07 -0.17 15.47
N TYR A 265 6.35 0.94 15.27
CA TYR A 265 5.02 0.95 14.69
C TYR A 265 4.96 1.91 13.50
N ASN A 266 4.40 1.46 12.38
CA ASN A 266 4.10 2.31 11.23
C ASN A 266 2.65 2.80 11.31
N VAL A 267 2.45 4.10 11.21
CA VAL A 267 1.13 4.74 11.28
C VAL A 267 0.82 5.39 9.95
N SER A 268 -0.20 4.93 9.24
CA SER A 268 -0.60 5.45 7.94
C SER A 268 -1.93 6.22 8.02
N TYR A 269 -2.04 7.35 7.32
CA TYR A 269 -3.30 8.09 7.19
C TYR A 269 -3.30 8.97 5.94
N THR A 270 -4.50 9.41 5.53
CA THR A 270 -4.68 10.39 4.45
C THR A 270 -5.06 11.75 5.02
N PRO A 271 -4.24 12.81 4.82
CA PRO A 271 -4.53 14.15 5.32
C PRO A 271 -5.80 14.76 4.68
N PRO A 272 -6.55 15.60 5.43
CA PRO A 272 -7.73 16.30 4.93
C PRO A 272 -7.38 17.44 3.97
N ALA A 273 -8.34 18.34 3.70
CA ALA A 273 -8.17 19.48 2.81
C ALA A 273 -7.05 20.44 3.24
N GLU A 274 -6.45 21.15 2.28
CA GLU A 274 -5.41 22.15 2.55
C GLU A 274 -5.82 23.20 3.58
N GLY A 275 -4.84 23.68 4.34
CA GLY A 275 -5.03 24.66 5.41
C GLY A 275 -5.61 24.10 6.70
N SER A 276 -6.06 22.85 6.73
CA SER A 276 -6.47 22.17 7.97
C SER A 276 -5.27 21.97 8.91
N VAL A 277 -5.55 21.92 10.21
CA VAL A 277 -4.59 21.58 11.26
C VAL A 277 -4.92 20.19 11.79
N VAL A 278 -4.00 19.24 11.60
CA VAL A 278 -4.10 17.88 12.11
C VAL A 278 -3.32 17.77 13.41
N LYS A 279 -3.90 17.07 14.40
CA LYS A 279 -3.28 16.74 15.68
C LYS A 279 -3.23 15.23 15.85
N ALA A 280 -2.04 14.67 16.01
CA ALA A 280 -1.82 13.27 16.32
C ALA A 280 -1.57 13.09 17.81
N TYR A 281 -2.50 12.44 18.48
CA TYR A 281 -2.39 12.05 19.88
C TYR A 281 -1.82 10.64 19.94
N VAL A 282 -0.70 10.46 20.64
CA VAL A 282 -0.01 9.18 20.73
C VAL A 282 0.06 8.75 22.19
N LYS A 283 -0.35 7.50 22.45
CA LYS A 283 -0.24 6.86 23.76
C LYS A 283 0.54 5.56 23.65
N HIS A 284 1.27 5.23 24.72
CA HIS A 284 1.90 3.94 24.93
C HIS A 284 1.44 3.41 26.29
N ASN A 285 0.82 2.23 26.32
CA ASN A 285 0.25 1.63 27.55
C ASN A 285 -0.71 2.59 28.26
N ASP A 286 -1.66 3.16 27.50
CA ASP A 286 -2.67 4.14 27.94
C ASP A 286 -2.15 5.47 28.52
N LYS A 287 -0.83 5.65 28.59
CA LYS A 287 -0.18 6.90 28.99
C LYS A 287 0.18 7.73 27.77
N GLU A 288 -0.09 9.03 27.85
CA GLU A 288 0.31 9.97 26.80
C GLU A 288 1.83 10.16 26.80
N ILE A 289 2.44 10.13 25.61
CA ILE A 289 3.88 10.31 25.45
C ILE A 289 4.25 11.81 25.42
N PRO A 290 5.52 12.19 25.67
CA PRO A 290 5.94 13.58 25.51
C PRO A 290 5.67 14.11 24.10
N GLN A 291 5.43 15.41 24.00
CA GLN A 291 5.16 16.13 22.75
C GLN A 291 3.84 15.77 22.04
N SER A 292 3.11 14.74 22.48
CA SER A 292 1.72 14.55 22.10
C SER A 292 0.86 15.73 22.63
N PRO A 293 -0.04 16.30 21.81
CA PRO A 293 -0.27 15.98 20.40
C PRO A 293 0.74 16.61 19.44
N PHE A 294 1.15 15.88 18.42
CA PHE A 294 1.94 16.40 17.29
C PHE A 294 1.02 17.18 16.36
N GLN A 295 1.34 18.45 16.09
CA GLN A 295 0.50 19.33 15.28
C GLN A 295 1.11 19.56 13.89
N MET A 296 0.34 19.26 12.83
CA MET A 296 0.77 19.43 11.44
C MET A 296 -0.21 20.33 10.69
N LYS A 297 0.32 21.26 9.90
CA LYS A 297 -0.48 22.10 9.01
C LYS A 297 -0.50 21.48 7.62
N VAL A 298 -1.69 21.15 7.12
CA VAL A 298 -1.83 20.51 5.80
C VAL A 298 -1.55 21.51 4.69
N LYS A 299 -0.52 21.24 3.89
CA LYS A 299 -0.15 22.02 2.71
C LYS A 299 -0.98 21.63 1.47
N PRO A 300 -1.02 22.50 0.44
CA PRO A 300 -1.58 22.12 -0.86
C PRO A 300 -0.94 20.84 -1.39
N ARG A 301 -1.70 20.04 -2.15
CA ARG A 301 -1.20 18.82 -2.82
C ARG A 301 0.04 19.12 -3.69
N CYS A 302 -0.03 20.21 -4.45
CA CYS A 302 1.07 20.75 -5.23
C CYS A 302 1.14 22.28 -5.16
N GLU A 303 2.31 22.84 -5.40
CA GLU A 303 2.62 24.27 -5.39
C GLU A 303 3.32 24.67 -6.70
N PRO A 304 2.55 24.97 -7.78
CA PRO A 304 3.10 25.27 -9.11
C PRO A 304 4.14 26.41 -9.12
N LYS A 305 4.06 27.32 -8.13
CA LYS A 305 5.01 28.43 -7.96
C LYS A 305 6.43 28.00 -7.60
N LYS A 306 6.60 26.77 -7.10
CA LYS A 306 7.90 26.20 -6.74
C LYS A 306 8.54 25.41 -7.88
N VAL A 307 7.82 25.23 -9.00
CA VAL A 307 8.38 24.61 -10.20
C VAL A 307 9.35 25.59 -10.85
N LYS A 308 10.56 25.11 -11.13
CA LYS A 308 11.59 25.87 -11.84
C LYS A 308 11.72 25.35 -13.27
N VAL A 309 12.08 26.25 -14.18
CA VAL A 309 12.34 25.90 -15.58
C VAL A 309 13.71 26.42 -15.96
N SER A 310 14.50 25.59 -16.63
CA SER A 310 15.85 25.90 -17.10
C SER A 310 16.11 25.19 -18.44
N GLY A 311 17.28 25.42 -19.02
CA GLY A 311 17.74 24.71 -20.22
C GLY A 311 18.12 25.64 -21.36
N PRO A 312 18.75 25.09 -22.42
CA PRO A 312 19.26 25.87 -23.55
C PRO A 312 18.17 26.67 -24.27
N ALA A 313 16.94 26.15 -24.26
CA ALA A 313 15.82 26.77 -24.95
C ALA A 313 15.34 28.09 -24.34
N LEU A 314 15.79 28.41 -23.13
CA LEU A 314 15.46 29.65 -22.41
C LEU A 314 16.53 30.74 -22.55
N SER A 315 17.57 30.51 -23.37
CA SER A 315 18.64 31.49 -23.55
C SER A 315 18.21 32.71 -24.37
N ASP A 316 18.77 33.89 -24.08
CA ASP A 316 18.48 35.13 -24.81
C ASP A 316 18.87 35.07 -26.30
N LYS A 317 19.77 34.12 -26.67
CA LYS A 317 20.18 33.89 -28.06
C LYS A 317 19.13 33.13 -28.87
N GLY A 318 18.10 32.60 -28.22
CA GLY A 318 17.13 31.71 -28.85
C GLY A 318 17.70 30.32 -29.16
N VAL A 319 16.94 29.55 -29.92
CA VAL A 319 17.26 28.19 -30.34
C VAL A 319 17.40 28.09 -31.85
N PRO A 320 18.31 27.23 -32.35
CA PRO A 320 18.36 26.94 -33.78
C PRO A 320 17.07 26.22 -34.22
N ALA A 321 16.44 26.70 -35.29
CA ALA A 321 15.36 25.96 -35.94
C ALA A 321 15.90 24.66 -36.56
N SER A 322 15.01 23.68 -36.77
CA SER A 322 15.25 22.30 -37.22
C SER A 322 16.10 21.41 -36.29
N ILE A 323 16.66 21.95 -35.21
CA ILE A 323 17.49 21.19 -34.27
C ILE A 323 16.69 20.92 -32.98
N PRO A 324 16.67 19.67 -32.47
CA PRO A 324 16.02 19.36 -31.20
C PRO A 324 16.53 20.24 -30.06
N THR A 325 15.60 20.75 -29.25
CA THR A 325 15.91 21.56 -28.08
C THR A 325 15.15 21.07 -26.85
N ASP A 326 15.74 21.32 -25.69
CA ASP A 326 15.31 20.77 -24.43
C ASP A 326 14.96 21.88 -23.44
N ILE A 327 13.90 21.63 -22.68
CA ILE A 327 13.49 22.41 -21.51
C ILE A 327 13.52 21.46 -20.31
N ILE A 328 14.25 21.86 -19.27
CA ILE A 328 14.33 21.13 -18.00
C ILE A 328 13.35 21.76 -17.02
N ILE A 329 12.44 20.97 -16.49
CA ILE A 329 11.41 21.37 -15.54
C ILE A 329 11.69 20.66 -14.21
N ASP A 330 11.90 21.41 -13.15
CA ASP A 330 12.21 20.92 -11.80
C ASP A 330 11.03 21.18 -10.85
N PRO A 331 10.19 20.16 -10.60
CA PRO A 331 9.09 20.22 -9.65
C PRO A 331 9.45 19.65 -8.26
N THR A 332 10.72 19.35 -7.97
CA THR A 332 11.13 18.58 -6.77
C THR A 332 10.69 19.23 -5.44
N GLN A 333 10.48 20.55 -5.43
CA GLN A 333 10.02 21.32 -4.27
C GLN A 333 8.51 21.66 -4.33
N ALA A 334 7.83 21.29 -5.40
CA ALA A 334 6.44 21.65 -5.69
C ALA A 334 5.41 20.66 -5.14
N GLY A 335 5.80 19.62 -4.42
CA GLY A 335 4.87 18.58 -3.96
C GLY A 335 4.41 17.68 -5.11
N PHE A 336 3.20 17.12 -5.02
CA PHE A 336 2.74 16.04 -5.90
C PHE A 336 1.71 16.54 -6.91
N GLY A 337 2.07 16.66 -8.18
CA GLY A 337 1.15 17.08 -9.23
C GLY A 337 1.55 16.53 -10.60
N ASP A 338 0.57 16.44 -11.49
CA ASP A 338 0.80 15.98 -12.86
C ASP A 338 1.42 17.11 -13.70
N LEU A 339 2.39 16.77 -14.54
CA LEU A 339 3.07 17.72 -15.43
C LEU A 339 2.44 17.68 -16.82
N GLU A 340 2.06 18.85 -17.34
CA GLU A 340 1.62 19.02 -18.72
C GLU A 340 2.50 20.06 -19.42
N VAL A 341 3.00 19.72 -20.61
CA VAL A 341 3.81 20.62 -21.45
C VAL A 341 3.21 20.71 -22.84
N ARG A 342 2.92 21.93 -23.28
CA ARG A 342 2.41 22.23 -24.63
C ARG A 342 3.28 23.27 -25.29
N VAL A 343 3.80 22.95 -26.48
CA VAL A 343 4.54 23.89 -27.32
C VAL A 343 3.65 24.32 -28.47
N VAL A 344 3.59 25.62 -28.74
CA VAL A 344 2.87 26.19 -29.88
C VAL A 344 3.84 27.01 -30.72
N GLY A 345 3.85 26.76 -32.04
CA GLY A 345 4.71 27.46 -32.99
C GLY A 345 4.22 28.86 -33.37
N PRO A 346 5.00 29.60 -34.18
CA PRO A 346 4.65 30.94 -34.66
C PRO A 346 3.34 30.98 -35.48
N ASP A 347 2.97 29.84 -36.06
CA ASP A 347 1.72 29.60 -36.79
C ASP A 347 0.51 29.31 -35.87
N ASN A 348 0.68 29.47 -34.55
CA ASN A 348 -0.29 29.13 -33.51
C ASN A 348 -0.68 27.64 -33.43
N TYR A 349 0.11 26.75 -34.02
CA TYR A 349 -0.19 25.33 -34.03
C TYR A 349 0.64 24.52 -33.00
N PRO A 350 0.06 23.51 -32.31
CA PRO A 350 0.79 22.68 -31.36
C PRO A 350 1.94 21.87 -32.00
N ARG A 351 3.07 21.74 -31.31
CA ARG A 351 4.19 20.86 -31.70
C ARG A 351 4.23 19.63 -30.80
N LYS A 352 4.69 18.51 -31.37
CA LYS A 352 4.95 17.28 -30.62
C LYS A 352 6.07 17.54 -29.61
N VAL A 353 5.83 17.17 -28.35
CA VAL A 353 6.78 17.31 -27.25
C VAL A 353 7.02 15.92 -26.65
N LYS A 354 8.28 15.53 -26.52
CA LYS A 354 8.66 14.31 -25.80
C LYS A 354 9.04 14.70 -24.37
N VAL A 355 8.28 14.24 -23.39
CA VAL A 355 8.57 14.48 -21.97
C VAL A 355 9.15 13.20 -21.35
N VAL A 356 10.30 13.31 -20.71
CA VAL A 356 10.97 12.21 -20.03
C VAL A 356 11.29 12.62 -18.59
N GLU A 357 10.92 11.81 -17.62
CA GLU A 357 11.31 11.99 -16.22
C GLU A 357 12.71 11.44 -15.99
N ASN A 358 13.54 12.22 -15.30
CA ASN A 358 14.89 11.85 -14.89
C ASN A 358 14.87 11.22 -13.49
N ALA A 359 15.93 10.47 -13.15
CA ALA A 359 16.05 9.81 -11.84
C ALA A 359 16.07 10.76 -10.63
N ASP A 360 16.38 12.05 -10.84
CA ASP A 360 16.40 13.08 -9.81
C ASP A 360 15.03 13.78 -9.62
N GLY A 361 13.98 13.32 -10.31
CA GLY A 361 12.64 13.90 -10.26
C GLY A 361 12.46 15.16 -11.12
N THR A 362 13.46 15.53 -11.92
CA THR A 362 13.31 16.57 -12.95
C THR A 362 12.75 15.99 -14.24
N TYR A 363 12.16 16.83 -15.09
CA TYR A 363 11.58 16.43 -16.37
C TYR A 363 12.30 17.13 -17.51
N LYS A 364 12.62 16.36 -18.55
CA LYS A 364 13.18 16.84 -19.80
C LYS A 364 12.08 16.86 -20.88
N ALA A 365 11.66 18.04 -21.29
CA ALA A 365 10.72 18.24 -22.39
C ALA A 365 11.48 18.64 -23.66
N SER A 366 11.51 17.74 -24.65
CA SER A 366 12.21 17.92 -25.92
C SER A 366 11.22 18.20 -27.05
N PHE A 367 11.52 19.19 -27.89
CA PHE A 367 10.77 19.48 -29.12
C PHE A 367 11.72 19.99 -30.22
N VAL A 368 11.27 19.93 -31.47
CA VAL A 368 12.01 20.48 -32.63
C VAL A 368 11.29 21.75 -33.10
N PRO A 369 11.93 22.94 -33.04
CA PRO A 369 11.39 24.15 -33.64
C PRO A 369 11.46 24.03 -35.17
N ASP A 370 10.35 23.75 -35.84
CA ASP A 370 10.29 23.50 -37.29
C ASP A 370 10.27 24.76 -38.17
N ASP A 371 10.04 25.91 -37.54
CA ASP A 371 9.94 27.24 -38.13
C ASP A 371 10.79 28.28 -37.38
N CYS A 372 11.19 29.34 -38.08
CA CYS A 372 11.74 30.54 -37.45
C CYS A 372 10.63 31.36 -36.78
N GLY A 373 10.95 32.00 -35.65
CA GLY A 373 10.01 32.89 -34.97
C GLY A 373 9.76 32.52 -33.52
N ARG A 374 8.69 33.09 -32.96
CA ARG A 374 8.38 32.97 -31.54
C ARG A 374 7.47 31.77 -31.26
N TYR A 375 7.99 30.85 -30.46
CA TYR A 375 7.25 29.73 -29.87
C TYR A 375 6.72 30.11 -28.49
N LYS A 376 5.61 29.48 -28.12
CA LYS A 376 4.98 29.62 -26.80
C LYS A 376 4.95 28.26 -26.13
N VAL A 377 5.65 28.11 -25.00
CA VAL A 377 5.62 26.89 -24.20
C VAL A 377 4.77 27.11 -22.96
N THR A 378 3.65 26.39 -22.89
CA THR A 378 2.79 26.34 -21.72
C THR A 378 3.18 25.14 -20.87
N VAL A 379 3.42 25.38 -19.58
CA VAL A 379 3.76 24.35 -18.60
C VAL A 379 2.76 24.45 -17.46
N LYS A 380 2.07 23.35 -17.16
CA LYS A 380 1.16 23.23 -16.02
C LYS A 380 1.64 22.14 -15.08
N TYR A 381 1.43 22.36 -13.78
CA TYR A 381 1.72 21.40 -12.74
C TYR A 381 0.50 21.27 -11.83
N GLY A 382 -0.03 20.05 -11.66
CA GLY A 382 -1.30 19.81 -10.97
C GLY A 382 -2.46 20.61 -11.58
N GLY A 383 -2.53 20.66 -12.91
CA GLY A 383 -3.56 21.35 -13.68
C GLY A 383 -3.47 22.89 -13.71
N LYS A 384 -2.50 23.50 -13.02
CA LYS A 384 -2.32 24.96 -12.95
C LYS A 384 -1.05 25.40 -13.67
N GLU A 385 -1.12 26.51 -14.41
CA GLU A 385 0.06 27.09 -15.05
C GLU A 385 1.10 27.54 -14.01
N ILE A 386 2.37 27.24 -14.27
CA ILE A 386 3.48 27.71 -13.44
C ILE A 386 3.75 29.20 -13.71
N PRO A 387 4.36 29.96 -12.79
CA PRO A 387 4.51 31.42 -12.94
C PRO A 387 5.30 31.88 -14.16
N THR A 388 6.26 31.10 -14.63
CA THR A 388 7.05 31.42 -15.83
C THR A 388 6.30 31.12 -17.13
N SER A 389 5.15 30.46 -17.04
CA SER A 389 4.31 30.15 -18.18
C SER A 389 3.38 31.31 -18.55
N PRO A 390 3.13 31.55 -19.84
CA PRO A 390 3.76 30.91 -21.00
C PRO A 390 5.19 31.40 -21.23
N ILE A 391 6.08 30.47 -21.55
CA ILE A 391 7.50 30.72 -21.79
C ILE A 391 7.70 31.04 -23.28
N PRO A 392 8.14 32.24 -23.65
CA PRO A 392 8.46 32.56 -25.03
C PRO A 392 9.84 32.01 -25.41
N ILE A 393 9.93 31.34 -26.55
CA ILE A 393 11.19 30.83 -27.10
C ILE A 393 11.37 31.37 -28.51
N GLN A 394 12.48 32.05 -28.79
CA GLN A 394 12.79 32.55 -30.12
C GLN A 394 13.59 31.49 -30.89
N ALA A 395 13.10 31.05 -32.04
CA ALA A 395 13.87 30.23 -32.96
C ALA A 395 14.51 31.08 -34.06
N TYR A 396 15.78 30.84 -34.36
CA TYR A 396 16.53 31.51 -35.43
C TYR A 396 16.92 30.53 -36.55
N ALA A 397 17.05 31.06 -37.76
CA ALA A 397 17.38 30.28 -38.95
C ALA A 397 18.75 29.62 -38.85
N THR A 398 18.88 28.41 -39.41
CA THR A 398 20.16 27.72 -39.53
C THR A 398 20.45 27.36 -40.98
N GLY A 399 21.64 27.69 -41.46
CA GLY A 399 22.00 27.42 -42.86
C GLY A 399 21.26 28.35 -43.83
N SER A 400 21.12 27.92 -45.08
CA SER A 400 20.53 28.68 -46.17
C SER A 400 19.54 27.82 -46.95
N ALA A 401 18.24 28.00 -46.73
CA ALA A 401 17.21 27.25 -47.46
C ALA A 401 17.19 27.55 -48.97
N ASP A 402 17.69 28.72 -49.40
CA ASP A 402 17.78 29.08 -50.82
C ASP A 402 18.79 28.21 -51.60
N GLU A 403 19.71 27.56 -50.89
CA GLU A 403 20.67 26.59 -51.46
C GLU A 403 20.11 25.16 -51.48
N CYS A 404 18.89 24.95 -50.95
CA CYS A 404 18.18 23.69 -51.06
C CYS A 404 17.42 23.59 -52.37
N LYS A 405 17.28 22.38 -52.88
CA LYS A 405 16.47 22.10 -54.08
C LYS A 405 15.71 20.80 -53.91
N ILE A 406 14.41 20.83 -54.22
CA ILE A 406 13.64 19.60 -54.37
C ILE A 406 14.04 18.95 -55.70
N THR A 407 14.61 17.75 -55.62
CA THR A 407 15.14 17.05 -56.80
C THR A 407 14.14 16.06 -57.38
N GLU A 408 13.28 15.47 -56.54
CA GLU A 408 12.35 14.40 -56.95
C GLU A 408 11.04 14.46 -56.13
N GLY A 409 9.97 13.87 -56.66
CA GLY A 409 8.77 13.54 -55.87
C GLY A 409 7.66 14.60 -55.79
N ILE A 410 7.79 15.76 -56.43
CA ILE A 410 6.69 16.74 -56.48
C ILE A 410 5.55 16.20 -57.34
N GLN A 411 4.40 15.95 -56.72
CA GLN A 411 3.19 15.50 -57.40
C GLN A 411 2.00 16.41 -57.06
N LYS A 412 1.21 16.79 -58.06
CA LYS A 412 -0.01 17.60 -57.87
C LYS A 412 -1.25 16.75 -57.59
N THR A 413 -1.16 15.45 -57.84
CA THR A 413 -2.26 14.51 -57.71
C THR A 413 -1.72 13.17 -57.21
N LEU A 414 -2.30 12.64 -56.14
CA LEU A 414 -1.87 11.42 -55.46
C LEU A 414 -3.02 10.43 -55.34
N LEU A 415 -2.75 9.14 -55.52
CA LEU A 415 -3.70 8.09 -55.16
C LEU A 415 -3.70 7.89 -53.65
N SER A 416 -4.90 7.77 -53.09
CA SER A 416 -5.04 7.60 -51.65
C SER A 416 -4.54 6.24 -51.19
N GLY A 417 -3.82 6.22 -50.06
CA GLY A 417 -3.28 5.00 -49.44
C GLY A 417 -1.92 4.55 -49.99
N GLU A 418 -1.40 5.20 -51.04
CA GLU A 418 -0.04 4.96 -51.52
C GLU A 418 0.99 5.79 -50.76
N GLU A 419 2.19 5.24 -50.66
CA GLU A 419 3.36 5.92 -50.10
C GLU A 419 4.05 6.75 -51.19
N TYR A 420 4.29 8.01 -50.89
CA TYR A 420 5.00 8.95 -51.73
C TYR A 420 6.24 9.46 -51.01
N CYS A 421 7.27 9.80 -51.78
CA CYS A 421 8.47 10.42 -51.24
C CYS A 421 8.84 11.70 -52.01
N ILE A 422 9.43 12.66 -51.29
CA ILE A 422 10.04 13.88 -51.84
C ILE A 422 11.49 13.92 -51.40
N THR A 423 12.40 14.11 -52.35
CA THR A 423 13.84 14.24 -52.05
C THR A 423 14.27 15.69 -52.13
N VAL A 424 14.89 16.16 -51.04
CA VAL A 424 15.43 17.51 -50.89
C VAL A 424 16.95 17.43 -50.86
N ASN A 425 17.62 18.06 -51.81
CA ASN A 425 19.07 18.23 -51.80
C ASN A 425 19.44 19.49 -51.01
N ALA A 426 20.21 19.33 -49.93
CA ALA A 426 20.65 20.39 -49.04
C ALA A 426 22.18 20.41 -48.87
N LYS A 427 22.94 19.78 -49.78
CA LYS A 427 24.41 19.61 -49.65
C LYS A 427 25.17 20.91 -49.44
N ASN A 428 24.67 22.01 -50.01
CA ASN A 428 25.30 23.34 -49.93
C ASN A 428 24.58 24.29 -48.94
N ALA A 429 23.51 23.84 -48.28
CA ALA A 429 22.69 24.67 -47.41
C ALA A 429 23.31 24.91 -46.03
N GLY A 430 24.42 24.25 -45.71
CA GLY A 430 25.12 24.40 -44.44
C GLY A 430 24.42 23.66 -43.30
N ARG A 431 24.56 24.17 -42.07
CA ARG A 431 24.02 23.51 -40.88
C ARG A 431 22.50 23.70 -40.78
N GLY A 432 21.75 22.61 -40.75
CA GLY A 432 20.30 22.60 -40.57
C GLY A 432 19.75 21.22 -40.93
N ALA A 433 18.47 21.00 -40.68
CA ALA A 433 17.75 19.81 -41.13
C ALA A 433 16.50 20.20 -41.91
N VAL A 434 16.02 19.27 -42.73
CA VAL A 434 14.74 19.40 -43.42
C VAL A 434 13.60 19.15 -42.43
N THR A 435 12.65 20.08 -42.41
CA THR A 435 11.35 19.89 -41.74
C THR A 435 10.27 19.97 -42.79
N CYS A 436 9.23 19.17 -42.64
CA CYS A 436 8.11 19.19 -43.56
C CYS A 436 6.81 19.15 -42.76
N ARG A 437 5.76 19.71 -43.36
CA ARG A 437 4.42 19.65 -42.82
C ARG A 437 3.43 19.51 -43.95
N ILE A 438 2.58 18.50 -43.87
CA ILE A 438 1.48 18.25 -44.79
C ILE A 438 0.18 18.43 -44.02
N ARG A 439 -0.69 19.30 -44.50
CA ARG A 439 -1.96 19.63 -43.84
C ARG A 439 -3.10 19.60 -44.83
N SER A 440 -4.16 18.89 -44.48
CA SER A 440 -5.45 18.96 -45.17
C SER A 440 -6.05 20.37 -45.08
N THR A 441 -6.88 20.75 -46.04
CA THR A 441 -7.64 22.02 -45.97
C THR A 441 -8.62 22.08 -44.80
N SER A 442 -8.98 20.92 -44.21
CA SER A 442 -9.78 20.83 -42.99
C SER A 442 -8.98 21.07 -41.70
N GLY A 443 -7.64 21.13 -41.78
CA GLY A 443 -6.76 21.53 -40.68
C GLY A 443 -5.98 20.41 -40.00
N SER A 444 -6.20 19.15 -40.38
CA SER A 444 -5.47 17.99 -39.84
C SER A 444 -4.09 17.86 -40.48
N ASP A 445 -3.08 17.63 -39.65
CA ASP A 445 -1.73 17.31 -40.10
C ASP A 445 -1.57 15.81 -40.37
N LEU A 446 -0.72 15.50 -41.35
CA LEU A 446 -0.31 14.14 -41.65
C LEU A 446 0.95 13.76 -40.87
N ASP A 447 1.02 12.51 -40.43
CA ASP A 447 2.27 11.95 -39.92
C ASP A 447 3.22 11.70 -41.10
N ILE A 448 4.47 12.12 -40.96
CA ILE A 448 5.49 12.03 -42.01
C ILE A 448 6.77 11.51 -41.41
N ASP A 449 7.55 10.81 -42.22
CA ASP A 449 8.89 10.39 -41.86
C ASP A 449 9.91 11.17 -42.69
N ILE A 450 11.00 11.60 -42.08
CA ILE A 450 12.08 12.33 -42.76
C ILE A 450 13.37 11.57 -42.49
N GLU A 451 13.91 10.98 -43.55
CA GLU A 451 15.18 10.26 -43.54
C GLU A 451 16.30 11.22 -43.98
N ASP A 452 17.37 11.32 -43.18
CA ASP A 452 18.63 11.94 -43.60
C ASP A 452 19.49 10.85 -44.25
N ASN A 453 19.78 10.99 -45.55
CA ASN A 453 20.50 9.97 -46.32
C ASN A 453 22.03 9.99 -46.06
N GLU A 454 22.50 10.82 -45.12
CA GLU A 454 23.92 11.02 -44.75
C GLU A 454 24.82 11.53 -45.88
N ASP A 455 24.26 11.85 -47.05
CA ASP A 455 24.97 12.38 -48.21
C ASP A 455 24.64 13.87 -48.48
N GLY A 456 23.89 14.49 -47.57
CA GLY A 456 23.35 15.85 -47.65
C GLY A 456 22.04 15.96 -48.46
N THR A 457 21.38 14.84 -48.74
CA THR A 457 19.98 14.79 -49.21
C THR A 457 19.07 14.22 -48.12
N PHE A 458 17.81 14.62 -48.16
CA PHE A 458 16.77 14.20 -47.22
C PHE A 458 15.57 13.65 -48.00
N THR A 459 15.02 12.53 -47.55
CA THR A 459 13.83 11.92 -48.15
C THR A 459 12.65 12.03 -47.19
N ILE A 460 11.59 12.70 -47.62
CA ILE A 460 10.35 12.85 -46.85
C ILE A 460 9.37 11.79 -47.35
N TYR A 461 8.98 10.84 -46.52
CA TYR A 461 7.97 9.83 -46.81
C TYR A 461 6.63 10.21 -46.19
N TYR A 462 5.55 10.04 -46.95
CA TYR A 462 4.21 10.31 -46.48
C TYR A 462 3.16 9.48 -47.22
N THR A 463 2.05 9.18 -46.54
CA THR A 463 0.93 8.42 -47.09
C THR A 463 -0.36 9.16 -46.82
N VAL A 464 -1.10 9.53 -47.87
CA VAL A 464 -2.34 10.30 -47.72
C VAL A 464 -3.54 9.37 -47.80
N LYS A 465 -4.22 9.17 -46.66
CA LYS A 465 -5.33 8.22 -46.56
C LYS A 465 -6.70 8.80 -46.88
N ASP A 466 -6.88 10.11 -46.78
CA ASP A 466 -8.18 10.72 -47.03
C ASP A 466 -8.14 11.45 -48.38
N ALA A 467 -9.27 11.40 -49.09
CA ALA A 467 -9.42 12.20 -50.30
C ALA A 467 -9.59 13.68 -49.93
N GLY A 468 -8.92 14.58 -50.65
CA GLY A 468 -8.99 16.00 -50.35
C GLY A 468 -7.84 16.82 -50.91
N GLU A 469 -7.87 18.10 -50.60
CA GLU A 469 -6.82 19.05 -50.94
C GLU A 469 -5.87 19.22 -49.74
N TYR A 470 -4.57 19.18 -50.01
CA TYR A 470 -3.52 19.24 -49.00
C TYR A 470 -2.49 20.30 -49.36
N THR A 471 -2.03 21.02 -48.36
CA THR A 471 -0.88 21.92 -48.45
C THR A 471 0.35 21.23 -47.88
N LEU A 472 1.44 21.26 -48.62
CA LEU A 472 2.74 20.75 -48.21
C LEU A 472 3.71 21.91 -48.09
N SER A 473 4.43 21.98 -46.97
CA SER A 473 5.46 22.98 -46.70
C SER A 473 6.75 22.31 -46.27
N VAL A 474 7.77 22.37 -47.13
CA VAL A 474 9.14 21.96 -46.86
C VAL A 474 9.95 23.19 -46.43
N LYS A 475 10.69 23.02 -45.33
CA LYS A 475 11.61 24.01 -44.80
C LYS A 475 12.98 23.37 -44.56
N PHE A 476 14.01 24.20 -44.57
CA PHE A 476 15.35 23.84 -44.13
C PHE A 476 15.80 24.87 -43.10
N GLY A 477 16.22 24.42 -41.92
CA GLY A 477 16.66 25.34 -40.88
C GLY A 477 15.61 26.37 -40.45
N GLY A 478 14.32 26.00 -40.53
CA GLY A 478 13.19 26.88 -40.23
C GLY A 478 12.86 27.91 -41.32
N GLN A 479 13.52 27.86 -42.48
CA GLN A 479 13.25 28.74 -43.62
C GLN A 479 12.59 27.95 -44.76
N PRO A 480 11.67 28.55 -45.53
CA PRO A 480 11.03 27.89 -46.67
C PRO A 480 12.04 27.52 -47.75
N VAL A 481 12.01 26.27 -48.20
CA VAL A 481 12.80 25.80 -49.35
C VAL A 481 12.14 26.29 -50.64
N PRO A 482 12.91 26.76 -51.66
CA PRO A 482 12.36 27.09 -52.98
C PRO A 482 11.52 25.93 -53.55
N ASP A 483 10.35 26.26 -54.11
CA ASP A 483 9.34 25.30 -54.59
C ASP A 483 8.80 24.31 -53.54
N GLY A 484 9.19 24.46 -52.27
CA GLY A 484 8.80 23.60 -51.16
C GLY A 484 7.44 23.89 -50.56
N PHE A 485 6.74 24.92 -51.02
CA PHE A 485 5.34 25.15 -50.67
C PHE A 485 4.46 24.92 -51.89
N TYR A 486 3.61 23.90 -51.85
CA TYR A 486 2.62 23.66 -52.89
C TYR A 486 1.40 22.91 -52.37
N THR A 487 0.35 22.93 -53.18
CA THR A 487 -0.91 22.24 -52.91
C THR A 487 -1.03 21.03 -53.84
N PHE A 488 -1.53 19.92 -53.32
CA PHE A 488 -1.84 18.72 -54.11
C PHE A 488 -3.20 18.14 -53.71
N THR A 489 -3.77 17.35 -54.61
CA THR A 489 -5.04 16.64 -54.38
C THR A 489 -4.77 15.15 -54.20
N ALA A 490 -5.31 14.55 -53.15
CA ALA A 490 -5.31 13.09 -52.96
C ALA A 490 -6.72 12.53 -53.14
N GLY A 491 -6.85 11.31 -53.63
CA GLY A 491 -8.13 10.61 -53.71
C GLY A 491 -8.08 9.32 -54.54
N SER A 492 -9.24 8.72 -54.80
CA SER A 492 -9.35 7.61 -55.76
C SER A 492 -9.16 8.12 -57.20
N GLU A 493 -8.87 7.22 -58.15
CA GLU A 493 -8.81 7.57 -59.58
C GLU A 493 -10.08 8.29 -60.05
N GLU A 494 -11.25 7.81 -59.61
CA GLU A 494 -12.56 8.42 -59.91
C GLU A 494 -12.68 9.85 -59.35
N TYR A 495 -12.29 10.08 -58.09
CA TYR A 495 -12.31 11.40 -57.47
C TYR A 495 -11.37 12.38 -58.18
N ILE A 496 -10.19 11.91 -58.55
CA ILE A 496 -9.18 12.70 -59.26
C ILE A 496 -9.69 13.14 -60.63
N ASP A 497 -10.37 12.26 -61.36
CA ASP A 497 -10.94 12.57 -62.66
C ASP A 497 -12.12 13.55 -62.57
N GLU A 498 -12.94 13.47 -61.52
CA GLU A 498 -14.00 14.47 -61.24
C GLU A 498 -13.43 15.86 -60.91
N VAL A 499 -12.36 15.93 -60.11
CA VAL A 499 -11.67 17.19 -59.80
C VAL A 499 -11.01 17.79 -61.07
N ARG A 500 -10.43 16.96 -61.94
CA ARG A 500 -9.87 17.42 -63.22
C ARG A 500 -10.93 17.93 -64.19
N ALA A 501 -12.08 17.27 -64.26
CA ALA A 501 -13.21 17.68 -65.10
C ALA A 501 -13.86 19.00 -64.63
N SER A 502 -13.87 19.27 -63.32
CA SER A 502 -14.41 20.52 -62.76
C SER A 502 -13.48 21.74 -62.92
N THR A 503 -12.17 21.54 -63.16
CA THR A 503 -11.20 22.65 -63.33
C THR A 503 -11.08 23.16 -64.77
N THR A 504 -11.72 22.51 -65.76
CA THR A 504 -11.59 22.85 -67.20
C THR A 504 -12.76 23.64 -67.81
N HIS A 505 -13.78 24.02 -67.05
CA HIS A 505 -14.89 24.84 -67.57
C HIS A 505 -15.16 26.10 -66.73
N SER A 506 -14.39 27.16 -67.03
CA SER A 506 -14.91 28.51 -66.83
C SER A 506 -15.89 28.85 -67.97
N SER A 507 -17.03 29.41 -67.58
CA SER A 507 -18.05 30.11 -68.39
C SER A 507 -19.39 29.39 -68.64
N LYS A 508 -20.43 30.05 -68.07
CA LYS A 508 -21.82 30.21 -68.53
C LYS A 508 -22.91 29.20 -68.09
N SER A 509 -23.73 29.74 -67.18
CA SER A 509 -25.21 29.79 -67.18
C SER A 509 -26.03 28.51 -67.05
N ALA A 510 -26.94 28.59 -66.08
CA ALA A 510 -28.04 27.67 -65.79
C ALA A 510 -28.88 27.26 -67.01
N ASP A 511 -29.28 26.00 -67.07
CA ASP A 511 -30.70 25.65 -67.00
C ASP A 511 -30.94 24.21 -66.55
N LYS A 512 -32.08 23.98 -65.90
CA LYS A 512 -32.55 22.68 -65.41
C LYS A 512 -32.87 21.75 -66.58
N SER A 513 -32.48 20.48 -66.47
CA SER A 513 -33.35 19.40 -66.91
C SER A 513 -33.13 18.14 -66.08
N VAL A 514 -34.27 17.56 -65.66
CA VAL A 514 -34.38 16.31 -64.94
C VAL A 514 -34.31 15.17 -65.94
N SER A 515 -33.47 14.17 -65.70
CA SER A 515 -33.79 12.81 -66.10
C SER A 515 -33.13 11.79 -65.18
N ASN A 516 -33.97 10.88 -64.67
CA ASN A 516 -33.62 9.73 -63.87
C ASN A 516 -32.74 8.75 -64.66
N SER A 517 -31.69 8.24 -64.03
CA SER A 517 -31.28 6.85 -64.21
C SER A 517 -30.47 6.35 -63.01
N SER A 518 -31.11 5.46 -62.25
CA SER A 518 -30.52 4.36 -61.47
C SER A 518 -29.31 4.69 -60.59
N ARG A 519 -29.58 5.23 -59.40
CA ARG A 519 -28.71 5.03 -58.23
C ARG A 519 -28.65 3.55 -57.93
N THR A 520 -27.48 2.94 -58.06
CA THR A 520 -27.14 1.74 -57.30
C THR A 520 -27.36 2.08 -55.82
N HIS A 521 -28.15 1.25 -55.12
CA HIS A 521 -28.37 1.41 -53.69
C HIS A 521 -27.01 1.31 -52.99
N GLN A 522 -26.47 2.43 -52.50
CA GLN A 522 -25.46 2.39 -51.45
C GLN A 522 -26.19 1.87 -50.20
N GLU A 523 -25.95 0.61 -49.87
CA GLU A 523 -26.38 0.05 -48.59
C GLU A 523 -25.45 0.64 -47.51
N TYR A 524 -26.04 1.27 -46.50
CA TYR A 524 -25.35 1.70 -45.28
C TYR A 524 -25.67 0.70 -44.17
N ARG A 525 -24.75 0.52 -43.21
CA ARG A 525 -25.03 -0.36 -42.08
C ARG A 525 -25.92 0.33 -41.06
N SER A 526 -26.93 -0.39 -40.58
CA SER A 526 -27.76 0.04 -39.46
C SER A 526 -26.90 0.29 -38.22
N VAL A 527 -27.05 1.45 -37.62
CA VAL A 527 -26.38 1.84 -36.38
C VAL A 527 -27.30 1.47 -35.23
N VAL A 528 -26.75 0.73 -34.25
CA VAL A 528 -27.48 0.34 -33.04
C VAL A 528 -26.71 0.80 -31.81
N LEU A 529 -27.34 1.65 -31.00
CA LEU A 529 -26.87 1.99 -29.66
C LEU A 529 -27.69 1.20 -28.65
N ASN A 530 -27.05 0.23 -28.01
CA ASN A 530 -27.66 -0.60 -26.98
C ASN A 530 -27.49 0.02 -25.60
N SER A 531 -28.48 -0.21 -24.73
CA SER A 531 -28.37 0.03 -23.28
C SER A 531 -28.11 1.49 -22.88
N ILE A 532 -28.78 2.46 -23.52
CA ILE A 532 -28.72 3.86 -23.06
C ILE A 532 -29.52 3.98 -21.76
N PRO A 533 -28.89 4.33 -20.62
CA PRO A 533 -29.57 4.37 -19.33
C PRO A 533 -30.55 5.53 -19.24
N LEU A 534 -31.75 5.24 -18.70
CA LEU A 534 -32.77 6.23 -18.42
C LEU A 534 -32.82 6.56 -16.90
N PRO A 535 -33.22 7.79 -16.53
CA PRO A 535 -33.52 8.12 -15.14
C PRO A 535 -34.61 7.18 -14.57
N THR A 536 -34.46 6.72 -13.31
CA THR A 536 -35.21 5.63 -12.66
C THR A 536 -36.72 5.89 -12.40
N THR A 537 -37.29 6.93 -12.98
CA THR A 537 -38.71 7.29 -12.89
C THR A 537 -39.40 6.96 -14.21
N GLY A 538 -40.68 6.61 -14.24
CA GLY A 538 -41.40 6.43 -15.53
C GLY A 538 -41.47 7.75 -16.33
N GLY A 539 -41.32 7.71 -17.66
CA GLY A 539 -41.31 8.90 -18.51
C GLY A 539 -41.27 8.61 -20.02
N HIS A 540 -41.27 9.66 -20.84
CA HIS A 540 -41.31 9.57 -22.31
C HIS A 540 -39.93 9.86 -22.92
N VAL A 541 -39.45 8.96 -23.78
CA VAL A 541 -38.16 9.09 -24.48
C VAL A 541 -38.38 9.54 -25.93
N THR A 542 -37.58 10.48 -26.41
CA THR A 542 -37.49 10.87 -27.82
C THR A 542 -36.06 10.80 -28.32
N ALA A 543 -35.89 10.55 -29.61
CA ALA A 543 -34.60 10.51 -30.28
C ALA A 543 -34.68 11.17 -31.66
N GLU A 544 -33.65 11.93 -32.03
CA GLU A 544 -33.51 12.62 -33.31
C GLU A 544 -32.06 12.52 -33.79
N VAL A 545 -31.87 12.15 -35.06
CA VAL A 545 -30.55 12.10 -35.70
C VAL A 545 -30.41 13.29 -36.64
N LYS A 546 -29.41 14.13 -36.40
CA LYS A 546 -28.99 15.16 -37.34
C LYS A 546 -27.92 14.59 -38.26
N MET A 547 -28.20 14.61 -39.56
CA MET A 547 -27.31 14.15 -40.62
C MET A 547 -26.26 15.22 -40.98
N PRO A 548 -25.15 14.86 -41.64
CA PRO A 548 -24.11 15.79 -42.09
C PRO A 548 -24.64 16.93 -42.96
N SER A 549 -25.66 16.67 -43.79
CA SER A 549 -26.34 17.72 -44.59
C SER A 549 -27.10 18.76 -43.75
N GLY A 550 -27.28 18.51 -42.45
CA GLY A 550 -28.10 19.30 -41.55
C GLY A 550 -29.57 18.86 -41.49
N ASN A 551 -29.97 17.89 -42.31
CA ASN A 551 -31.31 17.28 -42.24
C ASN A 551 -31.48 16.47 -40.94
N VAL A 552 -32.72 16.30 -40.49
CA VAL A 552 -33.05 15.55 -39.27
C VAL A 552 -33.92 14.35 -39.61
N ASP A 553 -33.60 13.19 -39.01
CA ASP A 553 -34.36 11.95 -39.14
C ASP A 553 -34.71 11.36 -37.75
N LYS A 554 -35.67 10.44 -37.71
CA LYS A 554 -36.14 9.80 -36.47
C LYS A 554 -35.72 8.33 -36.42
N PRO A 555 -34.85 7.94 -35.49
CA PRO A 555 -34.48 6.54 -35.31
C PRO A 555 -35.57 5.77 -34.56
N VAL A 556 -35.50 4.44 -34.62
CA VAL A 556 -36.38 3.54 -33.89
C VAL A 556 -35.89 3.38 -32.46
N ILE A 557 -36.78 3.59 -31.49
CA ILE A 557 -36.49 3.43 -30.05
C ILE A 557 -37.18 2.16 -29.57
N GLU A 558 -36.43 1.31 -28.87
CA GLU A 558 -36.92 0.07 -28.25
C GLU A 558 -36.59 0.10 -26.75
N ASP A 559 -37.61 -0.07 -25.89
CA ASP A 559 -37.43 -0.10 -24.44
C ASP A 559 -37.07 -1.52 -23.97
N ASN A 560 -35.92 -1.66 -23.32
CA ASN A 560 -35.39 -2.94 -22.86
C ASN A 560 -36.05 -3.44 -21.56
N ARG A 561 -36.87 -2.61 -20.91
CA ARG A 561 -37.59 -2.91 -19.65
C ARG A 561 -36.69 -3.23 -18.46
N ASP A 562 -35.42 -2.85 -18.52
CA ASP A 562 -34.42 -2.97 -17.47
C ASP A 562 -33.92 -1.61 -16.96
N GLY A 563 -34.54 -0.51 -17.42
CA GLY A 563 -34.10 0.86 -17.15
C GLY A 563 -33.26 1.48 -18.26
N THR A 564 -33.05 0.77 -19.38
CA THR A 564 -32.31 1.25 -20.55
C THR A 564 -33.13 1.21 -21.84
N VAL A 565 -32.71 1.95 -22.87
CA VAL A 565 -33.29 1.91 -24.24
C VAL A 565 -32.25 1.56 -25.30
N CYS A 566 -32.69 0.84 -26.33
CA CYS A 566 -31.94 0.61 -27.56
C CYS A 566 -32.43 1.56 -28.66
N ILE A 567 -31.50 2.14 -29.41
CA ILE A 567 -31.81 3.00 -30.56
C ILE A 567 -31.23 2.37 -31.83
N LYS A 568 -32.08 2.14 -32.82
CA LYS A 568 -31.73 1.60 -34.14
C LYS A 568 -31.96 2.66 -35.21
N TYR A 569 -30.94 2.92 -36.04
CA TYR A 569 -31.02 3.89 -37.12
C TYR A 569 -30.46 3.30 -38.41
N ASP A 570 -31.19 3.47 -39.52
CA ASP A 570 -30.74 3.07 -40.86
C ASP A 570 -30.28 4.32 -41.62
N PRO A 571 -28.96 4.55 -41.75
CA PRO A 571 -28.45 5.78 -42.33
C PRO A 571 -28.76 5.93 -43.83
N ARG A 572 -28.71 7.17 -44.30
CA ARG A 572 -28.95 7.53 -45.70
C ARG A 572 -27.90 8.50 -46.27
N GLU A 573 -26.99 8.98 -45.42
CA GLU A 573 -25.92 9.90 -45.77
C GLU A 573 -24.61 9.37 -45.17
N GLU A 574 -23.50 9.63 -45.85
CA GLU A 574 -22.16 9.35 -45.35
C GLU A 574 -21.67 10.57 -44.55
N GLY A 575 -20.93 10.33 -43.46
CA GLY A 575 -20.35 11.36 -42.62
C GLY A 575 -20.80 11.35 -41.15
N LEU A 576 -20.44 12.42 -40.42
CA LEU A 576 -20.71 12.56 -38.99
C LEU A 576 -22.18 12.89 -38.69
N HIS A 577 -22.86 11.97 -38.01
CA HIS A 577 -24.22 12.12 -37.52
C HIS A 577 -24.23 12.46 -36.02
N GLU A 578 -25.21 13.27 -35.59
CA GLU A 578 -25.42 13.59 -34.18
C GLU A 578 -26.80 13.10 -33.71
N LEU A 579 -26.81 12.14 -32.78
CA LEU A 579 -28.01 11.59 -32.16
C LEU A 579 -28.32 12.28 -30.82
N SER A 580 -29.41 13.03 -30.81
CA SER A 580 -29.98 13.61 -29.61
C SER A 580 -31.02 12.67 -29.01
N VAL A 581 -30.83 12.25 -27.76
CA VAL A 581 -31.77 11.41 -27.01
C VAL A 581 -32.21 12.19 -25.80
N LYS A 582 -33.52 12.34 -25.64
CA LYS A 582 -34.12 13.12 -24.56
C LYS A 582 -35.13 12.29 -23.78
N TYR A 583 -35.11 12.46 -22.46
CA TYR A 583 -36.08 11.87 -21.54
C TYR A 583 -36.87 13.03 -20.90
N ASN A 584 -38.20 13.02 -21.05
CA ASN A 584 -39.09 14.11 -20.64
C ASN A 584 -38.67 15.50 -21.16
N GLY A 585 -38.02 15.56 -22.32
CA GLY A 585 -37.59 16.80 -22.98
C GLY A 585 -36.15 17.24 -22.66
N GLU A 586 -35.47 16.61 -21.70
CA GLU A 586 -34.07 16.90 -21.36
C GLU A 586 -33.11 15.84 -21.89
N HIS A 587 -31.88 16.21 -22.24
CA HIS A 587 -30.88 15.28 -22.74
C HIS A 587 -30.52 14.23 -21.69
N VAL A 588 -30.51 12.96 -22.09
CA VAL A 588 -29.94 11.89 -21.26
C VAL A 588 -28.41 12.03 -21.20
N GLN A 589 -27.79 11.45 -20.18
CA GLN A 589 -26.34 11.51 -20.00
C GLN A 589 -25.59 11.01 -21.26
N GLY A 590 -24.64 11.79 -21.74
CA GLY A 590 -23.86 11.50 -22.96
C GLY A 590 -24.48 12.00 -24.28
N SER A 591 -25.73 12.46 -24.26
CA SER A 591 -26.35 13.06 -25.44
C SER A 591 -25.91 14.53 -25.64
N PRO A 592 -25.64 14.99 -26.89
CA PRO A 592 -25.76 14.26 -28.16
C PRO A 592 -24.61 13.27 -28.40
N PHE A 593 -24.96 12.06 -28.82
CA PHE A 593 -24.01 11.03 -29.25
C PHE A 593 -23.59 11.31 -30.68
N LYS A 594 -22.33 11.09 -31.03
CA LYS A 594 -21.86 11.28 -32.41
C LYS A 594 -21.37 9.96 -32.99
N PHE A 595 -21.78 9.64 -34.20
CA PHE A 595 -21.30 8.44 -34.91
C PHE A 595 -21.06 8.77 -36.38
N HIS A 596 -20.08 8.11 -36.97
CA HIS A 596 -19.77 8.26 -38.39
C HIS A 596 -20.45 7.14 -39.18
N VAL A 597 -20.98 7.47 -40.36
CA VAL A 597 -21.59 6.51 -41.28
C VAL A 597 -20.76 6.47 -42.54
N ASP A 598 -20.32 5.28 -42.94
CA ASP A 598 -19.56 5.03 -44.16
C ASP A 598 -20.36 4.14 -45.14
N SER A 599 -20.06 4.24 -46.43
CA SER A 599 -20.57 3.29 -47.44
C SER A 599 -19.99 1.89 -47.22
N ILE A 600 -20.79 0.83 -47.42
CA ILE A 600 -20.36 -0.58 -47.26
C ILE A 600 -19.19 -0.97 -48.19
N SER A 601 -18.87 -0.17 -49.20
CA SER A 601 -17.85 -0.44 -50.21
C SER A 601 -16.51 0.31 -50.05
N SER A 602 -16.26 1.06 -48.97
CA SER A 602 -14.97 1.75 -48.77
C SER A 602 -13.98 0.85 -48.01
N GLY A 603 -12.77 0.67 -48.55
CA GLY A 603 -11.75 -0.27 -48.05
C GLY A 603 -11.07 0.10 -46.73
N TYR A 604 -11.80 0.71 -45.79
CA TYR A 604 -11.29 1.13 -44.49
C TYR A 604 -11.73 0.19 -43.37
N VAL A 605 -10.93 0.15 -42.31
CA VAL A 605 -11.34 -0.45 -41.05
C VAL A 605 -12.22 0.55 -40.31
N THR A 606 -13.51 0.29 -40.26
CA THR A 606 -14.49 1.19 -39.63
C THR A 606 -14.83 0.69 -38.23
N ALA A 607 -14.86 1.57 -37.23
CA ALA A 607 -15.27 1.23 -35.87
C ALA A 607 -16.57 1.96 -35.55
N TYR A 608 -17.59 1.23 -35.08
CA TYR A 608 -18.89 1.78 -34.73
C TYR A 608 -19.46 1.11 -33.49
N GLY A 609 -20.17 1.86 -32.67
CA GLY A 609 -20.83 1.35 -31.47
C GLY A 609 -20.71 2.29 -30.27
N PRO A 610 -21.54 2.09 -29.24
CA PRO A 610 -21.66 3.01 -28.12
C PRO A 610 -20.36 3.19 -27.33
N GLY A 611 -19.55 2.14 -27.20
CA GLY A 611 -18.24 2.16 -26.53
C GLY A 611 -17.19 3.08 -27.17
N LEU A 612 -17.41 3.61 -28.37
CA LEU A 612 -16.52 4.63 -28.96
C LEU A 612 -16.85 6.05 -28.49
N THR A 613 -18.02 6.23 -27.89
CA THR A 613 -18.57 7.56 -27.56
C THR A 613 -18.74 7.78 -26.06
N HIS A 614 -19.06 6.73 -25.30
CA HIS A 614 -19.19 6.77 -23.85
C HIS A 614 -19.05 5.36 -23.25
N GLY A 615 -18.64 5.28 -21.99
CA GLY A 615 -18.61 4.05 -21.19
C GLY A 615 -19.18 4.30 -19.80
N VAL A 616 -19.83 3.30 -19.22
CA VAL A 616 -20.39 3.36 -17.85
C VAL A 616 -19.49 2.56 -16.93
N SER A 617 -19.05 3.16 -15.82
CA SER A 617 -18.20 2.47 -14.84
C SER A 617 -18.90 1.21 -14.32
N GLY A 618 -18.27 0.06 -14.50
CA GLY A 618 -18.83 -1.24 -14.13
C GLY A 618 -19.64 -1.96 -15.21
N GLU A 619 -19.86 -1.35 -16.38
CA GLU A 619 -20.51 -1.99 -17.53
C GLU A 619 -19.59 -2.03 -18.76
N PRO A 620 -19.59 -3.13 -19.54
CA PRO A 620 -18.74 -3.23 -20.71
C PRO A 620 -19.14 -2.23 -21.81
N GLY A 621 -18.20 -1.34 -22.16
CA GLY A 621 -18.27 -0.50 -23.35
C GLY A 621 -18.01 -1.32 -24.61
N ASN A 622 -19.05 -1.51 -25.42
CA ASN A 622 -19.00 -2.35 -26.61
C ASN A 622 -18.95 -1.52 -27.89
N PHE A 623 -18.09 -1.90 -28.82
CA PHE A 623 -18.10 -1.41 -30.20
C PHE A 623 -17.65 -2.50 -31.16
N THR A 624 -17.96 -2.34 -32.44
CA THR A 624 -17.60 -3.30 -33.49
C THR A 624 -16.65 -2.63 -34.46
N ILE A 625 -15.58 -3.33 -34.79
CA ILE A 625 -14.65 -2.96 -35.85
C ILE A 625 -14.99 -3.80 -37.07
N SER A 626 -15.34 -3.19 -38.20
CA SER A 626 -15.44 -3.91 -39.47
C SER A 626 -14.14 -3.79 -40.25
N THR A 627 -13.62 -4.94 -40.65
CA THR A 627 -12.50 -5.09 -41.59
C THR A 627 -12.98 -5.60 -42.95
N LYS A 628 -14.30 -5.66 -43.22
CA LYS A 628 -14.86 -6.09 -44.50
C LYS A 628 -14.44 -5.09 -45.58
N GLY A 629 -13.51 -5.48 -46.44
CA GLY A 629 -12.94 -4.62 -47.48
C GLY A 629 -11.57 -4.04 -47.15
N ALA A 630 -11.06 -4.22 -45.92
CA ALA A 630 -9.68 -3.92 -45.59
C ALA A 630 -8.76 -4.99 -46.20
N GLY A 631 -7.67 -4.58 -46.86
CA GLY A 631 -6.64 -5.48 -47.37
C GLY A 631 -5.98 -6.32 -46.26
N SER A 632 -5.21 -7.33 -46.63
CA SER A 632 -4.52 -8.20 -45.66
C SER A 632 -3.53 -7.42 -44.79
N GLY A 633 -3.73 -7.40 -43.47
CA GLY A 633 -2.87 -6.72 -42.50
C GLY A 633 -3.27 -7.01 -41.04
N GLY A 634 -2.40 -6.68 -40.08
CA GLY A 634 -2.67 -6.84 -38.65
C GLY A 634 -3.46 -5.67 -38.06
N LEU A 635 -4.46 -5.95 -37.23
CA LEU A 635 -5.24 -4.93 -36.52
C LEU A 635 -4.56 -4.62 -35.17
N SER A 636 -4.10 -3.39 -34.99
CA SER A 636 -3.52 -2.90 -33.72
C SER A 636 -4.46 -1.87 -33.09
N MET A 637 -4.66 -1.95 -31.77
CA MET A 637 -5.60 -1.10 -31.04
C MET A 637 -5.05 -0.79 -29.65
N ALA A 638 -5.20 0.46 -29.22
CA ALA A 638 -4.84 0.93 -27.89
C ALA A 638 -6.03 1.70 -27.29
N VAL A 639 -6.29 1.48 -26.00
CA VAL A 639 -7.30 2.21 -25.22
C VAL A 639 -6.58 2.95 -24.12
N GLU A 640 -6.68 4.28 -24.13
CA GLU A 640 -6.07 5.16 -23.14
C GLU A 640 -7.15 5.77 -22.25
N GLY A 641 -6.97 5.68 -20.93
CA GLY A 641 -7.93 6.18 -19.96
C GLY A 641 -7.36 6.25 -18.54
N PRO A 642 -8.08 6.89 -17.59
CA PRO A 642 -7.61 7.09 -16.20
C PRO A 642 -7.44 5.79 -15.41
N SER A 643 -7.98 4.67 -15.91
CA SER A 643 -7.75 3.32 -15.38
C SER A 643 -7.42 2.36 -16.53
N LYS A 644 -6.62 1.31 -16.24
CA LYS A 644 -6.39 0.22 -17.20
C LYS A 644 -7.70 -0.53 -17.40
N ALA A 645 -8.26 -0.51 -18.60
CA ALA A 645 -9.43 -1.30 -18.96
C ALA A 645 -8.99 -2.65 -19.54
N GLU A 646 -9.59 -3.75 -19.09
CA GLU A 646 -9.48 -5.03 -19.79
C GLU A 646 -10.23 -4.93 -21.11
N ILE A 647 -9.56 -5.26 -22.21
CA ILE A 647 -10.13 -5.27 -23.56
C ILE A 647 -10.28 -6.71 -24.01
N SER A 648 -11.48 -7.06 -24.46
CA SER A 648 -11.77 -8.34 -25.09
C SER A 648 -12.17 -8.11 -26.55
N CYS A 649 -11.58 -8.90 -27.44
CA CYS A 649 -11.86 -8.86 -28.87
C CYS A 649 -12.39 -10.23 -29.30
N HIS A 650 -13.48 -10.25 -30.06
CA HIS A 650 -14.04 -11.45 -30.65
C HIS A 650 -14.14 -11.27 -32.16
N ASP A 651 -13.38 -12.06 -32.91
CA ASP A 651 -13.50 -12.12 -34.37
C ASP A 651 -14.79 -12.89 -34.74
N ASN A 652 -15.72 -12.19 -35.39
CA ASN A 652 -17.02 -12.73 -35.80
C ASN A 652 -16.92 -13.60 -37.05
N LYS A 653 -15.73 -13.74 -37.65
CA LYS A 653 -15.44 -14.55 -38.85
C LYS A 653 -16.25 -14.18 -40.08
N ASP A 654 -16.80 -12.98 -40.08
CA ASP A 654 -17.53 -12.39 -41.19
C ASP A 654 -16.84 -11.13 -41.72
N GLY A 655 -15.63 -10.84 -41.24
CA GLY A 655 -14.88 -9.60 -41.45
C GLY A 655 -15.28 -8.46 -40.50
N THR A 656 -15.79 -8.80 -39.31
CA THR A 656 -15.94 -7.87 -38.18
C THR A 656 -15.31 -8.45 -36.91
N VAL A 657 -14.89 -7.56 -36.01
CA VAL A 657 -14.36 -7.86 -34.68
C VAL A 657 -15.19 -7.09 -33.66
N SER A 658 -15.87 -7.79 -32.77
CA SER A 658 -16.56 -7.19 -31.64
C SER A 658 -15.55 -6.91 -30.52
N VAL A 659 -15.50 -5.66 -30.07
CA VAL A 659 -14.61 -5.17 -29.01
C VAL A 659 -15.44 -4.77 -27.80
N SER A 660 -15.05 -5.25 -26.64
CA SER A 660 -15.64 -4.92 -25.35
C SER A 660 -14.54 -4.52 -24.38
N TYR A 661 -14.67 -3.38 -23.72
CA TYR A 661 -13.78 -2.95 -22.64
C TYR A 661 -14.56 -2.60 -21.39
N LEU A 662 -14.02 -2.88 -20.20
CA LEU A 662 -14.69 -2.58 -18.92
C LEU A 662 -14.08 -1.32 -18.27
N PRO A 663 -14.78 -0.18 -18.22
CA PRO A 663 -14.35 0.98 -17.46
C PRO A 663 -14.53 0.69 -15.97
N THR A 664 -13.44 0.78 -15.19
CA THR A 664 -13.47 0.51 -13.73
C THR A 664 -13.61 1.75 -12.85
N ALA A 665 -13.48 2.93 -13.46
CA ALA A 665 -13.63 4.22 -12.80
C ALA A 665 -14.22 5.24 -13.79
N PRO A 666 -15.04 6.20 -13.31
CA PRO A 666 -15.67 7.24 -14.13
C PRO A 666 -14.69 8.27 -14.69
#